data_AF-A0A7D4JZX4-F1
#
_entry.id   AF-A0A7D4JZX4-F1
#
_cell.length_a   1.000
_cell.length_b   1.000
_cell.length_c   1.000
_cell.angle_alpha   90.00
_cell.angle_beta   90.00
_cell.angle_gamma   90.00
#
_symmetry.space_group_name_H-M   'P 1'
#
loop_
_entity.id
_entity.type
_entity.pdbx_description
1 polymer ?
#
loop_
_entity_poly.entity_id
_entity_poly.type
_entity_poly.pdbx_seq_one_letter_code
_entity_poly.pdbx_strand_id
1 'polypeptide(L)'
;MKKEIKLSVRDLVEYTERSGDIDDRFRNVFDRAKEGQKIHKMIQKEYDIGFLPEVTLKNTTLYKSVNYIVEGRADGIGIKNGKTLIDEIKSTTRDLEELEYNSNKYHWAQVKCYGYFYALDNDLEDIDLQLTYYQTDTKKIKFIRQNFTFEELKEFYFSLLEKYSVFTELITQHIKDRDESIQNLSFPYPAFRAGQKYLSQNVYSATKQGVDLMVEAATGIGKTISTLFPSIKAMGEDFTDKIFYLTAKSTLKKACNDQLYLMKQKGLIIKSVEIIAKNKVCINNEVKCNPNDCEFAKGHYDRVNKCILDMLENEDIIVEEIIKKYAFKYRVCPLELELDLSNFCDIVICDYNYVFDPVVYLKRFFEVPYLRMSLLVDEAHNLVSRGRDMYSYSLSFNQLMDCCDELVDDKKELKIKRNLKKIAKQIKDEALGKPVNTYEDLSIDLIDYCIRCKESMTKFLVEEKDKPYYDKVLDVYFEINKFLKISDFYDDSFVTLIKSENDDVIYNIMCLNTHNIFKNLLKKCKSNVFFSATLSPMTYFADVLGLEKFYNIRLESPFPKENLKVNHINISTRFKDREDTKYKIAGILRKINEKPGNKLIFFPSYSYLESVYEICDFDILTQERTLTDMERLEFLSQFTTSSNIMAFCVLGGVFSEGVDLSGDRLNTVGIISVGLPGISVENDLIKKYFDENGKNGFDYAYVYPGMNKVHQAGGRLIRTDTDTGELFLIDDRFDSYPYKSLLPNSWK
;
A
#
# COMPACT_ATOMS: atom_id res chain seq x y z
N MET A 1 3.53 1.56 38.09
CA MET A 1 2.26 0.93 37.69
C MET A 1 2.52 -0.55 37.46
N LYS A 2 1.63 -1.45 37.90
CA LYS A 2 1.72 -2.86 37.48
C LYS A 2 1.55 -2.91 35.97
N LYS A 3 2.42 -3.63 35.29
CA LYS A 3 2.49 -3.66 33.83
C LYS A 3 1.33 -4.48 33.28
N GLU A 4 0.49 -3.88 32.43
CA GLU A 4 -0.69 -4.53 31.83
C GLU A 4 -0.44 -4.80 30.35
N ILE A 5 -0.77 -5.99 29.90
CA ILE A 5 -0.70 -6.39 28.48
C ILE A 5 -2.05 -6.90 28.06
N LYS A 6 -2.61 -6.29 27.03
CA LYS A 6 -3.89 -6.67 26.44
C LYS A 6 -3.64 -7.50 25.19
N LEU A 7 -4.20 -8.70 25.13
CA LEU A 7 -4.06 -9.64 24.02
C LEU A 7 -5.43 -10.20 23.66
N SER A 8 -5.66 -10.46 22.37
CA SER A 8 -6.73 -11.38 22.03
C SER A 8 -6.29 -12.83 22.26
N VAL A 9 -7.24 -13.72 22.56
CA VAL A 9 -7.00 -15.18 22.58
C VAL A 9 -6.37 -15.63 21.25
N ARG A 10 -6.83 -15.04 20.14
CA ARG A 10 -6.31 -15.33 18.81
C ARG A 10 -4.83 -15.00 18.68
N ASP A 11 -4.41 -13.81 19.09
CA ASP A 11 -3.00 -13.39 18.98
C ASP A 11 -2.08 -14.24 19.85
N LEU A 12 -2.52 -14.56 21.08
CA LEU A 12 -1.78 -15.45 21.98
C LEU A 12 -1.57 -16.82 21.32
N VAL A 13 -2.65 -17.42 20.83
CA VAL A 13 -2.63 -18.75 20.22
C VAL A 13 -1.88 -18.77 18.87
N GLU A 14 -2.06 -17.75 18.02
CA GLU A 14 -1.31 -17.61 16.76
C GLU A 14 0.20 -17.50 17.02
N TYR A 15 0.60 -16.78 18.06
CA TYR A 15 2.01 -16.73 18.43
C TYR A 15 2.52 -18.08 18.93
N THR A 16 1.79 -18.77 19.80
CA THR A 16 2.33 -19.94 20.52
C THR A 16 2.14 -21.28 19.80
N GLU A 17 1.13 -21.41 18.94
CA GLU A 17 0.68 -22.70 18.39
C GLU A 17 0.56 -22.74 16.85
N ARG A 18 0.93 -21.67 16.13
CA ARG A 18 0.94 -21.67 14.66
C ARG A 18 2.05 -22.58 14.13
N SER A 19 1.70 -23.52 13.26
CA SER A 19 2.61 -24.54 12.70
C SER A 19 2.31 -24.84 11.23
N GLY A 20 3.29 -25.36 10.49
CA GLY A 20 3.14 -25.82 9.11
C GLY A 20 3.56 -24.82 8.03
N ASP A 21 2.98 -24.99 6.84
CA ASP A 21 3.44 -24.41 5.58
C ASP A 21 2.70 -23.12 5.19
N ILE A 22 3.35 -22.28 4.38
CA ILE A 22 2.68 -21.26 3.56
C ILE A 22 2.18 -21.92 2.27
N ASP A 23 0.89 -21.79 1.97
CA ASP A 23 0.33 -22.20 0.68
C ASP A 23 -0.63 -21.14 0.15
N ASP A 24 -0.13 -20.29 -0.76
CA ASP A 24 -0.90 -19.20 -1.35
C ASP A 24 -2.01 -19.69 -2.29
N ARG A 25 -1.97 -20.95 -2.75
CA ARG A 25 -3.04 -21.54 -3.59
C ARG A 25 -4.41 -21.54 -2.91
N PHE A 26 -4.42 -21.46 -1.57
CA PHE A 26 -5.63 -21.48 -0.76
C PHE A 26 -5.87 -20.20 0.05
N ARG A 27 -4.93 -19.25 0.03
CA ARG A 27 -4.95 -18.03 0.86
C ARG A 27 -5.76 -16.90 0.23
N ASN A 28 -6.95 -17.19 -0.28
CA ASN A 28 -7.95 -16.13 -0.42
C ASN A 28 -8.51 -15.79 0.97
N VAL A 29 -7.81 -14.89 1.64
CA VAL A 29 -8.19 -14.25 2.92
C VAL A 29 -9.37 -13.27 2.72
N PHE A 30 -9.70 -12.91 1.47
CA PHE A 30 -10.60 -11.81 1.17
C PHE A 30 -12.10 -12.10 1.38
N ASP A 31 -12.53 -13.37 1.33
CA ASP A 31 -13.95 -13.73 1.51
C ASP A 31 -14.27 -14.61 2.73
N ARG A 32 -13.28 -15.28 3.32
CA ARG A 32 -13.54 -16.19 4.46
C ARG A 32 -14.15 -15.51 5.68
N ALA A 33 -13.90 -14.21 5.90
CA ALA A 33 -14.46 -13.51 7.05
C ALA A 33 -15.97 -13.23 6.89
N LYS A 34 -16.42 -12.74 5.73
CA LYS A 34 -17.85 -12.49 5.45
C LYS A 34 -18.62 -13.80 5.27
N GLU A 35 -18.03 -14.77 4.56
CA GLU A 35 -18.60 -16.10 4.37
C GLU A 35 -18.63 -16.89 5.68
N GLY A 36 -17.56 -16.84 6.46
CA GLY A 36 -17.47 -17.38 7.81
C GLY A 36 -18.55 -16.81 8.73
N GLN A 37 -18.74 -15.49 8.76
CA GLN A 37 -19.83 -14.89 9.55
C GLN A 37 -21.22 -15.38 9.14
N LYS A 38 -21.47 -15.62 7.85
CA LYS A 38 -22.74 -16.21 7.39
C LYS A 38 -22.88 -17.65 7.84
N ILE A 39 -21.81 -18.44 7.78
CA ILE A 39 -21.77 -19.83 8.24
C ILE A 39 -22.00 -19.90 9.76
N HIS A 40 -21.34 -19.05 10.55
CA HIS A 40 -21.52 -18.98 12.00
C HIS A 40 -22.98 -18.68 12.33
N LYS A 41 -23.58 -17.64 11.72
CA LYS A 41 -25.00 -17.31 11.89
C LYS A 41 -25.94 -18.44 11.47
N MET A 42 -25.58 -19.26 10.49
CA MET A 42 -26.38 -20.39 10.04
C MET A 42 -26.36 -21.51 11.08
N ILE A 43 -25.17 -21.88 11.56
CA ILE A 43 -24.99 -22.95 12.56
C ILE A 43 -25.57 -22.53 13.92
N GLN A 44 -25.35 -21.28 14.34
CA GLN A 44 -25.89 -20.73 15.58
C GLN A 44 -27.43 -20.69 15.61
N LYS A 45 -28.11 -20.68 14.45
CA LYS A 45 -29.58 -20.80 14.39
C LYS A 45 -30.09 -22.20 14.72
N GLU A 46 -29.25 -23.22 14.59
CA GLU A 46 -29.58 -24.61 14.92
C GLU A 46 -29.27 -24.95 16.38
N TYR A 47 -28.78 -23.99 17.17
CA TYR A 47 -28.52 -24.19 18.59
C TYR A 47 -29.79 -24.44 19.40
N ASP A 48 -29.67 -25.35 20.37
CA ASP A 48 -30.74 -25.67 21.32
C ASP A 48 -31.11 -24.46 22.19
N ILE A 49 -32.34 -24.44 22.70
CA ILE A 49 -32.83 -23.40 23.61
C ILE A 49 -31.92 -23.34 24.85
N GLY A 50 -31.21 -22.22 25.04
CA GLY A 50 -30.26 -22.02 26.13
C GLY A 50 -28.79 -21.98 25.72
N PHE A 51 -28.46 -22.20 24.45
CA PHE A 51 -27.13 -21.92 23.89
C PHE A 51 -27.02 -20.43 23.49
N LEU A 52 -26.04 -19.73 24.03
CA LEU A 52 -25.77 -18.32 23.74
C LEU A 52 -24.71 -18.21 22.63
N PRO A 53 -25.01 -17.53 21.51
CA PRO A 53 -24.03 -17.29 20.46
C PRO A 53 -23.13 -16.09 20.81
N GLU A 54 -21.89 -16.11 20.31
CA GLU A 54 -20.96 -14.96 20.31
C GLU A 54 -20.65 -14.38 21.71
N VAL A 55 -20.33 -15.25 22.66
CA VAL A 55 -20.08 -14.85 24.06
C VAL A 55 -18.67 -14.30 24.22
N THR A 56 -18.57 -13.06 24.71
CA THR A 56 -17.27 -12.44 25.02
C THR A 56 -16.77 -12.95 26.36
N LEU A 57 -15.53 -13.47 26.37
CA LEU A 57 -14.85 -13.94 27.57
C LEU A 57 -13.56 -13.15 27.77
N LYS A 58 -13.25 -12.87 29.04
CA LYS A 58 -12.09 -12.08 29.41
C LYS A 58 -11.50 -12.59 30.70
N ASN A 59 -10.19 -12.73 30.73
CA ASN A 59 -9.47 -13.11 31.93
C ASN A 59 -8.31 -12.14 32.20
N THR A 60 -8.08 -11.83 33.47
CA THR A 60 -6.92 -11.06 33.92
C THR A 60 -6.05 -11.94 34.80
N THR A 61 -4.88 -12.35 34.29
CA THR A 61 -3.94 -13.24 34.99
C THR A 61 -2.63 -12.52 35.28
N LEU A 62 -2.19 -12.53 36.54
CA LEU A 62 -0.85 -12.08 36.92
C LEU A 62 0.14 -13.23 36.70
N TYR A 63 1.10 -13.04 35.80
CA TYR A 63 2.15 -14.02 35.51
C TYR A 63 3.50 -13.30 35.35
N LYS A 64 4.55 -13.79 36.02
CA LYS A 64 5.90 -13.18 36.06
C LYS A 64 5.90 -11.64 36.24
N SER A 65 5.08 -11.14 37.18
CA SER A 65 4.93 -9.70 37.48
C SER A 65 4.25 -8.83 36.40
N VAL A 66 3.63 -9.46 35.39
CA VAL A 66 2.84 -8.80 34.34
C VAL A 66 1.36 -9.22 34.47
N ASN A 67 0.46 -8.25 34.39
CA ASN A 67 -0.98 -8.50 34.29
C ASN A 67 -1.35 -8.72 32.83
N TYR A 68 -1.63 -9.97 32.45
CA TYR A 68 -2.16 -10.32 31.14
C TYR A 68 -3.68 -10.20 31.16
N ILE A 69 -4.21 -9.32 30.33
CA ILE A 69 -5.64 -9.16 30.07
C ILE A 69 -5.89 -9.84 28.72
N VAL A 70 -6.37 -11.07 28.76
CA VAL A 70 -6.64 -11.85 27.55
C VAL A 70 -8.14 -11.92 27.32
N GLU A 71 -8.59 -11.50 26.14
CA GLU A 71 -10.01 -11.49 25.79
C GLU A 71 -10.26 -12.15 24.43
N GLY A 72 -11.46 -12.67 24.24
CA GLY A 72 -11.87 -13.22 22.97
C GLY A 72 -13.35 -13.53 22.97
N ARG A 73 -13.81 -14.15 21.89
CA ARG A 73 -15.23 -14.39 21.67
C ARG A 73 -15.42 -15.84 21.28
N ALA A 74 -16.11 -16.59 22.12
CA ALA A 74 -16.52 -17.95 21.82
C ALA A 74 -17.75 -17.93 20.91
N ASP A 75 -17.78 -18.78 19.90
CA ASP A 75 -18.89 -18.81 18.93
C ASP A 75 -20.20 -19.27 19.55
N GLY A 76 -20.16 -20.17 20.54
CA GLY A 76 -21.32 -20.61 21.30
C GLY A 76 -20.98 -21.16 22.68
N ILE A 77 -21.85 -20.91 23.67
CA ILE A 77 -21.76 -21.51 25.02
C ILE A 77 -23.16 -21.94 25.48
N GLY A 78 -23.30 -23.14 26.03
CA GLY A 78 -24.55 -23.57 26.66
C GLY A 78 -24.43 -24.88 27.42
N ILE A 79 -25.56 -25.52 27.72
CA ILE A 79 -25.62 -26.79 28.45
C ILE A 79 -26.12 -27.89 27.52
N LYS A 80 -25.37 -28.99 27.41
CA LYS A 80 -25.75 -30.17 26.61
C LYS A 80 -25.53 -31.45 27.38
N ASN A 81 -26.60 -32.21 27.60
CA ASN A 81 -26.62 -33.42 28.45
C ASN A 81 -26.19 -33.16 29.90
N GLY A 82 -26.59 -32.02 30.47
CA GLY A 82 -26.27 -31.66 31.86
C GLY A 82 -24.83 -31.18 32.10
N LYS A 83 -24.00 -31.08 31.05
CA LYS A 83 -22.65 -30.49 31.10
C LYS A 83 -22.57 -29.19 30.32
N THR A 84 -21.77 -28.26 30.81
CA THR A 84 -21.42 -27.03 30.08
C THR A 84 -20.62 -27.38 28.83
N LEU A 85 -20.94 -26.77 27.70
CA LEU A 85 -20.31 -26.95 26.40
C LEU A 85 -19.92 -25.59 25.81
N ILE A 86 -18.67 -25.44 25.40
CA ILE A 86 -18.21 -24.34 24.54
C ILE A 86 -17.98 -24.87 23.13
N ASP A 87 -18.51 -24.16 22.15
CA ASP A 87 -18.39 -24.46 20.73
C ASP A 87 -17.57 -23.38 20.02
N GLU A 88 -16.64 -23.81 19.19
CA GLU A 88 -15.85 -22.96 18.30
C GLU A 88 -16.05 -23.45 16.85
N ILE A 89 -16.54 -22.57 15.99
CA ILE A 89 -16.92 -22.88 14.61
C ILE A 89 -15.77 -22.51 13.68
N LYS A 90 -15.41 -23.44 12.78
CA LYS A 90 -14.35 -23.24 11.77
C LYS A 90 -14.87 -23.63 10.38
N SER A 91 -14.78 -22.69 9.44
CA SER A 91 -14.98 -22.97 8.01
C SER A 91 -13.70 -23.54 7.39
N THR A 92 -13.80 -24.65 6.66
CA THR A 92 -12.66 -25.33 6.02
C THR A 92 -13.00 -25.79 4.60
N THR A 93 -12.01 -25.85 3.72
CA THR A 93 -12.10 -26.54 2.42
C THR A 93 -11.50 -27.96 2.48
N ARG A 94 -10.74 -28.28 3.54
CA ARG A 94 -10.12 -29.60 3.73
C ARG A 94 -11.18 -30.69 3.90
N ASP A 95 -10.82 -31.91 3.55
CA ASP A 95 -11.65 -33.08 3.82
C ASP A 95 -11.91 -33.21 5.32
N LEU A 96 -13.18 -33.37 5.69
CA LEU A 96 -13.59 -33.57 7.07
C LEU A 96 -13.08 -34.90 7.63
N GLU A 97 -12.80 -35.90 6.79
CA GLU A 97 -12.25 -37.19 7.24
C GLU A 97 -10.81 -37.05 7.77
N GLU A 98 -10.01 -36.13 7.22
CA GLU A 98 -8.65 -35.84 7.69
C GLU A 98 -8.61 -35.05 9.02
N LEU A 99 -9.73 -34.46 9.43
CA LEU A 99 -9.81 -33.61 10.61
C LEU A 99 -10.11 -34.46 11.86
N GLU A 100 -9.06 -34.98 12.47
CA GLU A 100 -9.12 -35.67 13.77
C GLU A 100 -8.81 -34.74 14.94
N TYR A 101 -9.03 -35.20 16.18
CA TYR A 101 -8.73 -34.44 17.39
C TYR A 101 -7.30 -33.84 17.38
N ASN A 102 -6.30 -34.64 16.98
CA ASN A 102 -4.89 -34.22 16.97
C ASN A 102 -4.49 -33.39 15.73
N SER A 103 -5.38 -33.24 14.74
CA SER A 103 -5.04 -32.65 13.43
C SER A 103 -4.91 -31.12 13.45
N ASN A 104 -5.45 -30.45 14.48
CA ASN A 104 -5.56 -28.99 14.50
C ASN A 104 -5.36 -28.41 15.91
N LYS A 105 -4.12 -28.51 16.41
CA LYS A 105 -3.71 -27.95 17.73
C LYS A 105 -4.07 -26.48 17.90
N TYR A 106 -3.92 -25.71 16.82
CA TYR A 106 -4.25 -24.28 16.78
C TYR A 106 -5.73 -23.98 17.09
N HIS A 107 -6.68 -24.72 16.50
CA HIS A 107 -8.11 -24.51 16.78
C HIS A 107 -8.48 -24.94 18.21
N TRP A 108 -7.92 -26.06 18.68
CA TRP A 108 -8.12 -26.50 20.06
C TRP A 108 -7.58 -25.51 21.09
N ALA A 109 -6.46 -24.85 20.79
CA ALA A 109 -5.86 -23.87 21.68
C ALA A 109 -6.79 -22.67 21.96
N GLN A 110 -7.55 -22.20 20.96
CA GLN A 110 -8.53 -21.12 21.14
C GLN A 110 -9.68 -21.54 22.07
N VAL A 111 -10.35 -22.65 21.76
CA VAL A 111 -11.49 -23.13 22.56
C VAL A 111 -11.08 -23.52 23.97
N LYS A 112 -9.84 -24.01 24.19
CA LYS A 112 -9.30 -24.28 25.53
C LYS A 112 -9.10 -23.01 26.37
N CYS A 113 -8.69 -21.90 25.77
CA CYS A 113 -8.62 -20.62 26.48
C CYS A 113 -10.03 -20.18 26.93
N TYR A 114 -11.02 -20.28 26.04
CA TYR A 114 -12.41 -19.98 26.38
C TYR A 114 -12.94 -20.91 27.47
N GLY A 115 -12.62 -22.21 27.38
CA GLY A 115 -12.91 -23.21 28.41
C GLY A 115 -12.38 -22.82 29.77
N TYR A 116 -11.10 -22.45 29.85
CA TYR A 116 -10.47 -22.00 31.09
C TYR A 116 -11.17 -20.76 31.66
N PHE A 117 -11.43 -19.73 30.84
CA PHE A 117 -12.05 -18.49 31.30
C PHE A 117 -13.44 -18.74 31.87
N TYR A 118 -14.27 -19.49 31.13
CA TYR A 118 -15.62 -19.79 31.54
C TYR A 118 -15.66 -20.70 32.77
N ALA A 119 -14.82 -21.74 32.83
CA ALA A 119 -14.73 -22.64 33.97
C ALA A 119 -14.28 -21.92 35.24
N LEU A 120 -13.34 -20.96 35.12
CA LEU A 120 -12.91 -20.11 36.22
C LEU A 120 -14.05 -19.20 36.74
N ASP A 121 -14.76 -18.53 35.83
CA ASP A 121 -15.82 -17.58 36.18
C ASP A 121 -17.07 -18.27 36.77
N ASN A 122 -17.25 -19.56 36.50
CA ASN A 122 -18.43 -20.35 36.90
C ASN A 122 -18.11 -21.50 37.87
N ASP A 123 -16.88 -21.58 38.39
CA ASP A 123 -16.42 -22.60 39.35
C ASP A 123 -16.70 -24.05 38.90
N LEU A 124 -16.34 -24.37 37.65
CA LEU A 124 -16.56 -25.69 37.05
C LEU A 124 -15.35 -26.60 37.24
N GLU A 125 -15.56 -27.86 37.68
CA GLU A 125 -14.49 -28.88 37.77
C GLU A 125 -14.07 -29.44 36.40
N ASP A 126 -15.05 -29.59 35.49
CA ASP A 126 -14.84 -30.03 34.11
C ASP A 126 -15.78 -29.30 33.14
N ILE A 127 -15.39 -29.24 31.87
CA ILE A 127 -16.17 -28.61 30.80
C ILE A 127 -15.96 -29.37 29.49
N ASP A 128 -17.01 -29.46 28.68
CA ASP A 128 -16.90 -30.00 27.34
C ASP A 128 -16.56 -28.89 26.35
N LEU A 129 -15.60 -29.17 25.47
CA LEU A 129 -15.19 -28.27 24.40
C LEU A 129 -15.45 -28.96 23.06
N GLN A 130 -15.95 -28.19 22.09
CA GLN A 130 -16.28 -28.68 20.77
C GLN A 130 -15.67 -27.80 19.69
N LEU A 131 -15.13 -28.44 18.66
CA LEU A 131 -14.84 -27.81 17.38
C LEU A 131 -15.89 -28.25 16.37
N THR A 132 -16.55 -27.28 15.75
CA THR A 132 -17.52 -27.48 14.68
C THR A 132 -16.88 -27.08 13.35
N TYR A 133 -16.57 -28.07 12.51
CA TYR A 133 -16.04 -27.83 11.17
C TYR A 133 -17.15 -27.83 10.14
N TYR A 134 -17.29 -26.71 9.43
CA TYR A 134 -18.15 -26.58 8.27
C TYR A 134 -17.31 -26.65 7.00
N GLN A 135 -17.52 -27.69 6.18
CA GLN A 135 -16.84 -27.79 4.90
C GLN A 135 -17.57 -26.93 3.86
N THR A 136 -16.95 -25.85 3.41
CA THR A 136 -17.58 -24.85 2.52
C THR A 136 -18.08 -25.47 1.22
N ASP A 137 -17.33 -26.44 0.69
CA ASP A 137 -17.54 -27.00 -0.64
C ASP A 137 -18.68 -28.04 -0.67
N THR A 138 -18.76 -28.89 0.36
CA THR A 138 -19.75 -29.97 0.47
C THR A 138 -20.95 -29.58 1.34
N LYS A 139 -20.84 -28.47 2.07
CA LYS A 139 -21.79 -28.02 3.11
C LYS A 139 -22.00 -29.04 4.23
N LYS A 140 -21.09 -30.01 4.39
CA LYS A 140 -21.11 -30.98 5.48
C LYS A 140 -20.57 -30.36 6.76
N ILE A 141 -21.03 -30.89 7.90
CA ILE A 141 -20.60 -30.47 9.23
C ILE A 141 -20.00 -31.66 9.96
N LYS A 142 -18.87 -31.46 10.64
CA LYS A 142 -18.26 -32.42 11.55
C LYS A 142 -18.09 -31.79 12.92
N PHE A 143 -18.53 -32.50 13.95
CA PHE A 143 -18.37 -32.12 15.35
C PHE A 143 -17.28 -32.97 15.99
N ILE A 144 -16.35 -32.33 16.69
CA ILE A 144 -15.33 -33.01 17.47
C ILE A 144 -15.42 -32.47 18.90
N ARG A 145 -15.89 -33.30 19.84
CA ARG A 145 -16.11 -32.94 21.25
C ARG A 145 -15.16 -33.70 22.15
N GLN A 146 -14.57 -33.01 23.12
CA GLN A 146 -13.78 -33.61 24.20
C GLN A 146 -14.05 -32.92 25.54
N ASN A 147 -13.94 -33.68 26.62
CA ASN A 147 -14.03 -33.18 27.99
C ASN A 147 -12.64 -32.77 28.49
N PHE A 148 -12.56 -31.67 29.23
CA PHE A 148 -11.34 -31.22 29.89
C PHE A 148 -11.65 -30.83 31.33
N THR A 149 -10.74 -31.17 32.22
CA THR A 149 -10.77 -30.69 33.61
C THR A 149 -10.29 -29.25 33.72
N PHE A 150 -10.69 -28.55 34.77
CA PHE A 150 -10.23 -27.19 35.04
C PHE A 150 -8.70 -27.09 35.13
N GLU A 151 -8.05 -28.04 35.83
CA GLU A 151 -6.59 -28.02 35.98
C GLU A 151 -5.86 -28.26 34.65
N GLU A 152 -6.37 -29.14 33.76
CA GLU A 152 -5.80 -29.31 32.42
C GLU A 152 -5.87 -28.01 31.59
N LEU A 153 -7.00 -27.30 31.66
CA LEU A 153 -7.20 -26.05 30.92
C LEU A 153 -6.34 -24.91 31.49
N LYS A 154 -6.19 -24.87 32.81
CA LYS A 154 -5.32 -23.93 33.51
C LYS A 154 -3.85 -24.18 33.20
N GLU A 155 -3.37 -25.41 33.33
CA GLU A 155 -1.99 -25.77 32.94
C GLU A 155 -1.72 -25.40 31.47
N PHE A 156 -2.67 -25.70 30.58
CA PHE A 156 -2.57 -25.33 29.17
C PHE A 156 -2.46 -23.81 28.98
N TYR A 157 -3.38 -23.03 29.54
CA TYR A 157 -3.37 -21.56 29.42
C TYR A 157 -2.09 -20.93 29.98
N PHE A 158 -1.63 -21.38 31.14
CA PHE A 158 -0.37 -20.90 31.72
C PHE A 158 0.85 -21.30 30.88
N SER A 159 0.83 -22.44 30.19
CA SER A 159 1.90 -22.81 29.24
C SER A 159 1.95 -21.86 28.03
N LEU A 160 0.80 -21.35 27.56
CA LEU A 160 0.76 -20.34 26.51
C LEU A 160 1.35 -19.01 27.01
N LEU A 161 0.96 -18.58 28.22
CA LEU A 161 1.53 -17.39 28.85
C LEU A 161 3.04 -17.53 29.08
N GLU A 162 3.53 -18.72 29.43
CA GLU A 162 4.96 -18.99 29.56
C GLU A 162 5.69 -18.76 28.23
N LYS A 163 5.23 -19.37 27.15
CA LYS A 163 5.80 -19.19 25.80
C LYS A 163 5.75 -17.73 25.35
N TYR A 164 4.66 -17.02 25.65
CA TYR A 164 4.48 -15.61 25.30
C TYR A 164 5.25 -14.66 26.23
N SER A 165 5.62 -15.08 27.44
CA SER A 165 6.29 -14.22 28.43
C SER A 165 7.67 -13.76 27.98
N VAL A 166 8.45 -14.65 27.33
CA VAL A 166 9.76 -14.32 26.75
C VAL A 166 9.64 -13.14 25.78
N PHE A 167 8.60 -13.20 24.94
CA PHE A 167 8.32 -12.19 23.94
C PHE A 167 7.88 -10.85 24.55
N THR A 168 6.99 -10.93 25.53
CA THR A 168 6.50 -9.79 26.31
C THR A 168 7.63 -9.03 27.01
N GLU A 169 8.55 -9.78 27.64
CA GLU A 169 9.68 -9.22 28.37
C GLU A 169 10.56 -8.39 27.43
N LEU A 170 10.91 -8.96 26.26
CA LEU A 170 11.66 -8.26 25.21
C LEU A 170 10.96 -6.99 24.72
N ILE A 171 9.69 -7.05 24.32
CA ILE A 171 8.97 -5.88 23.80
C ILE A 171 8.90 -4.77 24.84
N THR A 172 8.64 -5.12 26.09
CA THR A 172 8.45 -4.06 27.09
C THR A 172 9.76 -3.46 27.55
N GLN A 173 10.80 -4.29 27.64
CA GLN A 173 12.15 -3.76 27.89
C GLN A 173 12.53 -2.81 26.75
N HIS A 174 12.27 -3.20 25.49
CA HIS A 174 12.43 -2.33 24.34
C HIS A 174 11.63 -1.03 24.44
N ILE A 175 10.33 -1.06 24.76
CA ILE A 175 9.52 0.16 24.90
C ILE A 175 10.10 1.11 25.96
N LYS A 176 10.54 0.57 27.10
CA LYS A 176 11.15 1.36 28.17
C LYS A 176 12.46 2.01 27.70
N ASP A 177 13.35 1.23 27.10
CA ASP A 177 14.65 1.68 26.63
C ASP A 177 14.50 2.68 25.46
N ARG A 178 13.55 2.41 24.56
CA ARG A 178 13.13 3.29 23.48
C ARG A 178 12.68 4.64 24.04
N ASP A 179 11.71 4.66 24.95
CA ASP A 179 11.16 5.92 25.47
C ASP A 179 12.21 6.74 26.23
N GLU A 180 13.04 6.09 27.05
CA GLU A 180 14.18 6.75 27.73
C GLU A 180 15.20 7.31 26.73
N SER A 181 15.53 6.54 25.68
CA SER A 181 16.45 7.00 24.63
C SER A 181 15.87 8.18 23.84
N ILE A 182 14.57 8.17 23.54
CA ILE A 182 13.89 9.24 22.80
C ILE A 182 13.87 10.52 23.64
N GLN A 183 13.65 10.45 24.95
CA GLN A 183 13.69 11.62 25.83
C GLN A 183 15.05 12.31 25.77
N ASN A 184 16.13 11.54 25.83
CA ASN A 184 17.51 12.01 25.78
C ASN A 184 18.00 12.38 24.36
N LEU A 185 17.27 11.97 23.31
CA LEU A 185 17.66 12.22 21.93
C LEU A 185 17.57 13.72 21.59
N SER A 186 18.72 14.30 21.23
CA SER A 186 18.82 15.61 20.60
C SER A 186 18.64 15.53 19.09
N PHE A 187 18.41 16.67 18.44
CA PHE A 187 18.44 16.72 16.97
C PHE A 187 19.79 16.16 16.46
N PRO A 188 19.80 15.25 15.46
CA PRO A 188 21.02 14.50 15.13
C PRO A 188 22.10 15.31 14.40
N TYR A 189 21.73 16.47 13.86
CA TYR A 189 22.65 17.41 13.22
C TYR A 189 23.05 18.54 14.18
N PRO A 190 24.18 19.24 13.94
CA PRO A 190 24.64 20.32 14.81
C PRO A 190 23.62 21.45 15.00
N ALA A 191 22.83 21.73 13.97
CA ALA A 191 21.77 22.73 14.01
C ALA A 191 20.67 22.42 12.98
N PHE A 192 19.48 22.94 13.22
CA PHE A 192 18.41 22.97 12.22
C PHE A 192 18.76 23.92 11.08
N ARG A 193 18.54 23.50 9.83
CA ARG A 193 18.54 24.40 8.67
C ARG A 193 17.30 25.29 8.69
N ALA A 194 17.31 26.33 7.86
CA ALA A 194 16.15 27.21 7.66
C ALA A 194 14.90 26.38 7.31
N GLY A 195 13.76 26.70 7.93
CA GLY A 195 12.50 25.99 7.74
C GLY A 195 12.38 24.63 8.46
N GLN A 196 13.47 23.90 8.70
CA GLN A 196 13.42 22.57 9.34
C GLN A 196 12.80 22.61 10.74
N LYS A 197 13.24 23.56 11.58
CA LYS A 197 12.72 23.69 12.95
C LYS A 197 11.22 23.95 12.97
N TYR A 198 10.75 24.84 12.09
CA TYR A 198 9.33 25.17 11.96
C TYR A 198 8.53 23.97 11.47
N LEU A 199 9.03 23.22 10.47
CA LEU A 199 8.45 21.96 10.02
C LEU A 199 8.33 20.96 11.18
N SER A 200 9.43 20.71 11.90
CA SER A 200 9.44 19.73 12.97
C SER A 200 8.50 20.07 14.11
N GLN A 201 8.40 21.35 14.50
CA GLN A 201 7.46 21.80 15.52
C GLN A 201 6.00 21.54 15.14
N ASN A 202 5.66 21.77 13.87
CA ASN A 202 4.31 21.56 13.40
C ASN A 202 3.97 20.07 13.23
N VAL A 203 4.91 19.25 12.76
CA VAL A 203 4.72 17.79 12.68
C VAL A 203 4.48 17.21 14.07
N TYR A 204 5.33 17.55 15.05
CA TYR A 204 5.14 17.13 16.44
C TYR A 204 3.78 17.59 16.99
N SER A 205 3.40 18.85 16.73
CA SER A 205 2.12 19.40 17.18
C SER A 205 0.93 18.71 16.54
N ALA A 206 1.02 18.36 15.25
CA ALA A 206 -0.02 17.65 14.52
C ALA A 206 -0.24 16.24 15.10
N THR A 207 0.85 15.51 15.36
CA THR A 207 0.79 14.18 16.01
C THR A 207 0.20 14.27 17.41
N LYS A 208 0.66 15.23 18.22
CA LYS A 208 0.17 15.46 19.59
C LYS A 208 -1.32 15.78 19.62
N GLN A 209 -1.78 16.69 18.78
CA GLN A 209 -3.19 17.10 18.72
C GLN A 209 -4.07 16.04 18.02
N GLY A 210 -3.47 15.17 17.21
CA GLY A 210 -4.18 14.20 16.39
C GLY A 210 -4.93 14.86 15.23
N VAL A 211 -4.23 15.72 14.49
CA VAL A 211 -4.78 16.46 13.35
C VAL A 211 -3.98 16.17 12.09
N ASP A 212 -4.59 16.42 10.94
CA ASP A 212 -3.95 16.24 9.63
C ASP A 212 -3.13 17.48 9.25
N LEU A 213 -2.00 17.25 8.60
CA LEU A 213 -1.07 18.30 8.21
C LEU A 213 -0.61 18.11 6.75
N MET A 214 -0.75 19.14 5.94
CA MET A 214 -0.14 19.23 4.61
C MET A 214 1.07 20.15 4.62
N VAL A 215 2.18 19.68 4.06
CA VAL A 215 3.44 20.40 4.01
C VAL A 215 3.97 20.46 2.59
N GLU A 216 4.01 21.67 2.04
CA GLU A 216 4.78 21.95 0.84
C GLU A 216 6.18 22.42 1.24
N ALA A 217 7.18 21.62 0.89
CA ALA A 217 8.56 21.87 1.25
C ALA A 217 9.49 21.45 0.11
N ALA A 218 10.34 22.38 -0.35
CA ALA A 218 11.31 22.12 -1.40
C ALA A 218 12.24 20.94 -1.06
N THR A 219 12.79 20.33 -2.10
CA THR A 219 13.92 19.38 -1.98
C THR A 219 15.10 20.06 -1.29
N GLY A 220 15.93 19.28 -0.57
CA GLY A 220 17.10 19.82 0.15
C GLY A 220 16.82 20.47 1.51
N ILE A 221 15.56 20.82 1.84
CA ILE A 221 15.18 21.27 3.19
C ILE A 221 15.45 20.18 4.24
N GLY A 222 15.52 18.90 3.86
CA GLY A 222 15.64 17.78 4.80
C GLY A 222 14.28 17.39 5.37
N LYS A 223 13.28 17.24 4.48
CA LYS A 223 11.91 16.82 4.81
C LYS A 223 11.90 15.55 5.66
N THR A 224 12.62 14.52 5.23
CA THR A 224 12.68 13.21 5.90
C THR A 224 13.06 13.32 7.37
N ILE A 225 14.19 13.96 7.70
CA ILE A 225 14.56 14.12 9.12
C ILE A 225 13.59 15.03 9.86
N SER A 226 13.10 16.09 9.20
CA SER A 226 12.23 17.09 9.80
C SER A 226 10.81 16.58 10.07
N THR A 227 10.40 15.45 9.47
CA THR A 227 9.13 14.76 9.75
C THR A 227 9.33 13.54 10.64
N LEU A 228 10.42 12.80 10.46
CA LEU A 228 10.70 11.56 11.21
C LEU A 228 11.11 11.84 12.67
N PHE A 229 12.09 12.72 12.89
CA PHE A 229 12.56 13.09 14.23
C PHE A 229 11.44 13.56 15.16
N PRO A 230 10.58 14.55 14.80
CA PRO A 230 9.50 14.98 15.68
C PRO A 230 8.44 13.91 15.92
N SER A 231 8.19 13.02 14.96
CA SER A 231 7.24 11.91 15.13
C SER A 231 7.77 10.89 16.14
N ILE A 232 9.08 10.61 16.12
CA ILE A 232 9.76 9.80 17.13
C ILE A 232 9.71 10.48 18.50
N LYS A 233 9.97 11.80 18.58
CA LYS A 233 9.80 12.53 19.85
C LYS A 233 8.36 12.45 20.38
N ALA A 234 7.36 12.53 19.51
CA ALA A 234 5.96 12.39 19.90
C ALA A 234 5.62 10.97 20.40
N MET A 235 6.26 9.93 19.85
CA MET A 235 6.14 8.54 20.34
C MET A 235 6.67 8.38 21.76
N GLY A 236 7.86 8.91 22.07
CA GLY A 236 8.43 8.84 23.43
C GLY A 236 7.67 9.67 24.48
N GLU A 237 6.73 10.51 24.06
CA GLU A 237 5.77 11.23 24.91
C GLU A 237 4.36 10.60 24.87
N ASP A 238 4.23 9.37 24.37
CA ASP A 238 3.00 8.59 24.34
C ASP A 238 1.86 9.24 23.52
N PHE A 239 2.18 9.96 22.44
CA PHE A 239 1.16 10.50 21.52
C PHE A 239 0.82 9.58 20.35
N THR A 240 1.69 8.62 20.03
CA THR A 240 1.51 7.65 18.94
C THR A 240 2.20 6.34 19.30
N ASP A 241 1.59 5.22 18.93
CA ASP A 241 2.09 3.86 19.22
C ASP A 241 2.97 3.31 18.08
N LYS A 242 2.67 3.71 16.84
CA LYS A 242 3.37 3.26 15.63
C LYS A 242 3.44 4.36 14.58
N ILE A 243 4.53 4.40 13.82
CA ILE A 243 4.73 5.35 12.71
C ILE A 243 4.80 4.57 11.40
N PHE A 244 4.02 4.99 10.41
CA PHE A 244 4.14 4.52 9.03
C PHE A 244 4.80 5.59 8.18
N TYR A 245 6.00 5.32 7.66
CA TYR A 245 6.65 6.17 6.66
C TYR A 245 6.36 5.62 5.26
N LEU A 246 5.57 6.36 4.49
CA LEU A 246 5.06 5.90 3.20
C LEU A 246 5.77 6.62 2.05
N THR A 247 6.37 5.86 1.14
CA THR A 247 7.00 6.39 -0.06
C THR A 247 7.05 5.37 -1.20
N ALA A 248 6.85 5.86 -2.43
CA ALA A 248 6.93 5.04 -3.64
C ALA A 248 8.36 4.69 -4.08
N LYS A 249 9.37 5.44 -3.61
CA LYS A 249 10.73 5.36 -4.16
C LYS A 249 11.68 4.64 -3.21
N SER A 250 12.36 3.62 -3.71
CA SER A 250 13.39 2.88 -2.95
C SER A 250 14.51 3.80 -2.43
N THR A 251 14.89 4.83 -3.20
CA THR A 251 15.88 5.84 -2.77
C THR A 251 15.41 6.64 -1.55
N LEU A 252 14.12 6.93 -1.44
CA LEU A 252 13.55 7.64 -0.28
C LEU A 252 13.39 6.71 0.93
N LYS A 253 13.08 5.41 0.71
CA LYS A 253 13.14 4.41 1.79
C LYS A 253 14.55 4.34 2.38
N LYS A 254 15.58 4.26 1.52
CA LYS A 254 16.98 4.32 1.93
C LYS A 254 17.29 5.61 2.70
N ALA A 255 16.89 6.77 2.19
CA ALA A 255 17.11 8.04 2.87
C ALA A 255 16.46 8.06 4.28
N CYS A 256 15.28 7.46 4.45
CA CYS A 256 14.64 7.30 5.76
C CYS A 256 15.45 6.40 6.69
N ASN A 257 15.91 5.23 6.20
CA ASN A 257 16.77 4.33 6.95
C ASN A 257 18.09 5.01 7.37
N ASP A 258 18.71 5.79 6.49
CA ASP A 258 19.94 6.54 6.79
C ASP A 258 19.72 7.55 7.94
N GLN A 259 18.54 8.19 8.01
CA GLN A 259 18.20 9.07 9.14
C GLN A 259 18.02 8.29 10.46
N LEU A 260 17.44 7.09 10.41
CA LEU A 260 17.32 6.22 11.58
C LEU A 260 18.70 5.79 12.08
N TYR A 261 19.60 5.38 11.19
CA TYR A 261 20.98 5.05 11.55
C TYR A 261 21.71 6.24 12.19
N LEU A 262 21.52 7.44 11.64
CA LEU A 262 22.11 8.66 12.19
C LEU A 262 21.59 8.96 13.61
N MET A 263 20.28 8.83 13.86
CA MET A 263 19.71 9.00 15.19
C MET A 263 20.16 7.89 16.16
N LYS A 264 20.31 6.65 15.67
CA LYS A 264 20.87 5.53 16.46
C LYS A 264 22.30 5.82 16.93
N GLN A 265 23.14 6.40 16.07
CA GLN A 265 24.48 6.85 16.45
C GLN A 265 24.46 7.95 17.54
N LYS A 266 23.33 8.65 17.71
CA LYS A 266 23.09 9.64 18.76
C LYS A 266 22.40 9.05 20.00
N GLY A 267 22.29 7.73 20.08
CA GLY A 267 21.77 7.01 21.23
C GLY A 267 20.29 6.62 21.13
N LEU A 268 19.63 6.82 19.98
CA LEU A 268 18.25 6.34 19.78
C LEU A 268 18.20 4.81 19.80
N ILE A 269 17.33 4.25 20.62
CA ILE A 269 16.89 2.86 20.59
C ILE A 269 15.52 2.86 19.93
N ILE A 270 15.39 2.20 18.79
CA ILE A 270 14.13 2.10 18.05
C ILE A 270 14.15 0.89 17.13
N LYS A 271 13.01 0.27 16.91
CA LYS A 271 12.87 -0.83 15.95
C LYS A 271 12.10 -0.38 14.72
N SER A 272 12.65 -0.63 13.54
CA SER A 272 12.02 -0.30 12.26
C SER A 272 12.13 -1.46 11.28
N VAL A 273 11.11 -1.64 10.43
CA VAL A 273 11.16 -2.60 9.32
C VAL A 273 10.81 -1.94 8.00
N GLU A 274 11.56 -2.28 6.95
CA GLU A 274 11.23 -1.96 5.57
C GLU A 274 10.41 -3.09 4.94
N ILE A 275 9.23 -2.78 4.40
CA ILE A 275 8.39 -3.73 3.66
C ILE A 275 8.70 -3.60 2.16
N ILE A 276 8.96 -4.76 1.55
CA ILE A 276 9.46 -4.89 0.19
C ILE A 276 8.48 -5.72 -0.64
N ALA A 277 8.34 -5.37 -1.92
CA ALA A 277 7.45 -6.10 -2.80
C ALA A 277 7.86 -7.59 -2.91
N LYS A 278 6.86 -8.48 -2.98
CA LYS A 278 7.01 -9.93 -3.03
C LYS A 278 8.08 -10.41 -4.02
N ASN A 279 8.07 -9.87 -5.24
CA ASN A 279 9.01 -10.23 -6.29
C ASN A 279 10.46 -9.78 -6.03
N LYS A 280 10.66 -8.76 -5.19
CA LYS A 280 12.00 -8.24 -4.86
C LYS A 280 12.59 -8.91 -3.62
N VAL A 281 11.76 -9.16 -2.60
CA VAL A 281 12.23 -9.77 -1.34
C VAL A 281 12.42 -11.28 -1.44
N CYS A 282 11.71 -11.94 -2.38
CA CYS A 282 11.85 -13.38 -2.60
C CYS A 282 13.30 -13.76 -2.93
N ILE A 283 13.77 -14.86 -2.33
CA ILE A 283 15.13 -15.38 -2.52
C ILE A 283 15.16 -16.43 -3.66
N ASN A 284 14.00 -16.95 -4.06
CA ASN A 284 13.88 -17.88 -5.19
C ASN A 284 13.93 -17.14 -6.53
N ASN A 285 14.39 -17.84 -7.57
CA ASN A 285 14.37 -17.35 -8.95
C ASN A 285 12.94 -17.12 -9.47
N GLU A 286 12.01 -17.99 -9.07
CA GLU A 286 10.58 -17.88 -9.39
C GLU A 286 9.75 -17.71 -8.11
N VAL A 287 8.73 -16.87 -8.19
CA VAL A 287 7.83 -16.59 -7.07
C VAL A 287 6.68 -17.60 -7.07
N LYS A 288 6.92 -18.79 -6.51
CA LYS A 288 5.90 -19.84 -6.32
C LYS A 288 5.68 -20.10 -4.83
N CYS A 289 4.66 -19.49 -4.23
CA CYS A 289 4.47 -19.50 -2.77
C CYS A 289 3.62 -20.70 -2.30
N ASN A 290 4.17 -21.90 -2.42
CA ASN A 290 3.54 -23.12 -1.92
C ASN A 290 4.62 -24.12 -1.42
N PRO A 291 4.28 -25.11 -0.58
CA PRO A 291 5.29 -25.98 0.03
C PRO A 291 5.94 -26.98 -0.93
N ASN A 292 5.37 -27.18 -2.12
CA ASN A 292 5.94 -28.07 -3.13
C ASN A 292 7.07 -27.36 -3.90
N ASP A 293 6.87 -26.10 -4.24
CA ASP A 293 7.76 -25.33 -5.12
C ASP A 293 8.70 -24.38 -4.36
N CYS A 294 8.44 -24.12 -3.08
CA CYS A 294 9.23 -23.18 -2.27
C CYS A 294 9.68 -23.77 -0.93
N GLU A 295 10.99 -23.97 -0.78
CA GLU A 295 11.59 -24.45 0.46
C GLU A 295 11.36 -23.52 1.66
N PHE A 296 11.24 -22.21 1.41
CA PHE A 296 11.00 -21.21 2.45
C PHE A 296 9.54 -21.16 2.91
N ALA A 297 8.62 -21.67 2.10
CA ALA A 297 7.21 -21.80 2.43
C ALA A 297 6.95 -23.04 3.31
N LYS A 298 7.68 -24.13 3.06
CA LYS A 298 7.56 -25.39 3.77
C LYS A 298 8.05 -25.31 5.22
N GLY A 299 7.16 -25.50 6.19
CA GLY A 299 7.40 -25.44 7.64
C GLY A 299 7.75 -24.04 8.13
N HIS A 300 7.34 -23.00 7.40
CA HIS A 300 7.62 -21.62 7.75
C HIS A 300 7.17 -21.29 9.17
N TYR A 301 5.94 -21.65 9.55
CA TYR A 301 5.40 -21.30 10.87
C TYR A 301 6.09 -22.03 12.01
N ASP A 302 6.69 -23.19 11.74
CA ASP A 302 7.44 -23.95 12.74
C ASP A 302 8.74 -23.23 13.15
N ARG A 303 9.23 -22.30 12.31
CA ARG A 303 10.54 -21.66 12.46
C ARG A 303 10.49 -20.15 12.60
N VAL A 304 9.41 -19.50 12.17
CA VAL A 304 9.32 -18.03 12.07
C VAL A 304 9.50 -17.33 13.42
N ASN A 305 8.93 -17.86 14.51
CA ASN A 305 9.05 -17.22 15.82
C ASN A 305 10.49 -17.19 16.34
N LYS A 306 11.26 -18.26 16.09
CA LYS A 306 12.69 -18.29 16.45
C LYS A 306 13.49 -17.26 15.65
N CYS A 307 13.15 -17.10 14.37
CA CYS A 307 13.72 -16.06 13.52
C CYS A 307 13.41 -14.66 14.06
N ILE A 308 12.14 -14.40 14.38
CA ILE A 308 11.67 -13.11 14.91
C ILE A 308 12.39 -12.78 16.22
N LEU A 309 12.46 -13.71 17.18
CA LEU A 309 13.16 -13.48 18.45
C LEU A 309 14.63 -13.11 18.25
N ASP A 310 15.36 -13.87 17.42
CA ASP A 310 16.76 -13.58 17.08
C ASP A 310 16.92 -12.20 16.43
N MET A 311 15.99 -11.81 15.55
CA MET A 311 16.01 -10.47 14.93
C MET A 311 15.69 -9.36 15.93
N LEU A 312 14.71 -9.54 16.82
CA LEU A 312 14.34 -8.53 17.80
C LEU A 312 15.45 -8.31 18.85
N GLU A 313 16.26 -9.32 19.15
CA GLU A 313 17.39 -9.20 20.06
C GLU A 313 18.62 -8.55 19.41
N ASN A 314 18.85 -8.80 18.12
CA ASN A 314 20.12 -8.45 17.48
C ASN A 314 20.02 -7.31 16.45
N GLU A 315 18.82 -6.99 15.98
CA GLU A 315 18.59 -6.02 14.91
C GLU A 315 17.58 -4.95 15.36
N ASP A 316 17.87 -3.70 14.97
CA ASP A 316 17.02 -2.55 15.27
C ASP A 316 16.43 -1.95 13.99
N ILE A 317 17.27 -1.72 12.97
CA ILE A 317 16.85 -1.16 11.69
C ILE A 317 16.88 -2.28 10.65
N ILE A 318 15.73 -2.90 10.44
CA ILE A 318 15.56 -4.11 9.63
C ILE A 318 15.28 -3.71 8.18
N VAL A 319 16.33 -3.75 7.36
CA VAL A 319 16.30 -3.49 5.91
C VAL A 319 16.29 -4.79 5.09
N GLU A 320 16.10 -4.69 3.78
CA GLU A 320 16.04 -5.83 2.84
C GLU A 320 17.16 -6.87 3.06
N GLU A 321 18.40 -6.42 3.17
CA GLU A 321 19.57 -7.29 3.32
C GLU A 321 19.50 -8.14 4.59
N ILE A 322 19.02 -7.54 5.69
CA ILE A 322 18.86 -8.22 6.98
C ILE A 322 17.70 -9.23 6.90
N ILE A 323 16.58 -8.86 6.29
CA ILE A 323 15.43 -9.76 6.07
C ILE A 323 15.87 -10.99 5.30
N LYS A 324 16.56 -10.80 4.16
CA LYS A 324 17.05 -11.92 3.33
C LYS A 324 18.06 -12.80 4.07
N LYS A 325 18.99 -12.20 4.81
CA LYS A 325 19.99 -12.92 5.63
C LYS A 325 19.31 -13.85 6.64
N TYR A 326 18.36 -13.34 7.40
CA TYR A 326 17.67 -14.10 8.45
C TYR A 326 16.68 -15.11 7.87
N ALA A 327 15.94 -14.73 6.82
CA ALA A 327 15.06 -15.63 6.09
C ALA A 327 15.82 -16.84 5.55
N PHE A 328 17.01 -16.63 4.99
CA PHE A 328 17.89 -17.71 4.55
C PHE A 328 18.39 -18.58 5.71
N LYS A 329 18.90 -17.96 6.78
CA LYS A 329 19.41 -18.64 7.99
C LYS A 329 18.36 -19.59 8.60
N TYR A 330 17.12 -19.12 8.73
CA TYR A 330 16.03 -19.88 9.36
C TYR A 330 15.17 -20.68 8.37
N ARG A 331 15.46 -20.57 7.07
CA ARG A 331 14.65 -21.14 5.99
C ARG A 331 13.19 -20.73 6.08
N VAL A 332 12.90 -19.44 6.24
CA VAL A 332 11.53 -18.91 6.32
C VAL A 332 11.25 -17.97 5.16
N CYS A 333 10.00 -17.90 4.71
CA CYS A 333 9.59 -16.95 3.67
C CYS A 333 9.90 -15.50 4.08
N PRO A 334 10.70 -14.75 3.30
CA PRO A 334 11.08 -13.38 3.65
C PRO A 334 9.89 -12.42 3.63
N LEU A 335 8.93 -12.61 2.71
CA LEU A 335 7.72 -11.78 2.64
C LEU A 335 6.87 -11.90 3.91
N GLU A 336 6.57 -13.13 4.34
CA GLU A 336 5.77 -13.32 5.56
C GLU A 336 6.54 -12.88 6.81
N LEU A 337 7.87 -13.08 6.81
CA LEU A 337 8.74 -12.63 7.89
C LEU A 337 8.69 -11.11 8.09
N GLU A 338 8.84 -10.29 7.05
CA GLU A 338 8.77 -8.82 7.18
C GLU A 338 7.38 -8.35 7.63
N LEU A 339 6.31 -9.02 7.17
CA LEU A 339 4.95 -8.73 7.59
C LEU A 339 4.76 -9.04 9.08
N ASP A 340 5.29 -10.16 9.56
CA ASP A 340 5.19 -10.53 10.98
C ASP A 340 6.08 -9.63 11.86
N LEU A 341 7.28 -9.27 11.41
CA LEU A 341 8.15 -8.30 12.09
C LEU A 341 7.52 -6.91 12.23
N SER A 342 6.70 -6.49 11.25
CA SER A 342 6.03 -5.19 11.29
C SER A 342 5.13 -4.99 12.51
N ASN A 343 4.63 -6.08 13.11
CA ASN A 343 3.84 -6.03 14.34
C ASN A 343 4.66 -5.48 15.51
N PHE A 344 5.97 -5.75 15.52
CA PHE A 344 6.86 -5.55 16.66
C PHE A 344 7.83 -4.38 16.48
N CYS A 345 7.81 -3.75 15.30
CA CYS A 345 8.58 -2.54 15.02
C CYS A 345 7.78 -1.28 15.37
N ASP A 346 8.46 -0.27 15.88
CA ASP A 346 7.90 1.06 16.15
C ASP A 346 7.59 1.82 14.85
N ILE A 347 8.43 1.60 13.82
CA ILE A 347 8.34 2.26 12.52
C ILE A 347 8.21 1.23 11.40
N VAL A 348 7.27 1.44 10.51
CA VAL A 348 7.09 0.65 9.29
C VAL A 348 7.34 1.55 8.08
N ILE A 349 8.33 1.21 7.25
CA ILE A 349 8.69 1.94 6.04
C ILE A 349 8.19 1.14 4.84
N CYS A 350 7.21 1.65 4.10
CA CYS A 350 6.59 0.89 3.03
C CYS A 350 6.06 1.78 1.89
N ASP A 351 5.62 1.14 0.81
CA ASP A 351 4.92 1.83 -0.28
C ASP A 351 3.48 2.19 0.13
N TYR A 352 2.91 3.22 -0.49
CA TYR A 352 1.52 3.65 -0.23
C TYR A 352 0.51 2.51 -0.32
N ASN A 353 0.72 1.53 -1.21
CA ASN A 353 -0.23 0.42 -1.43
C ASN A 353 -0.51 -0.37 -0.13
N TYR A 354 0.47 -0.52 0.77
CA TYR A 354 0.28 -1.25 2.03
C TYR A 354 -0.66 -0.53 3.01
N VAL A 355 -1.01 0.73 2.74
CA VAL A 355 -1.95 1.55 3.52
C VAL A 355 -3.20 1.92 2.72
N PHE A 356 -3.08 2.16 1.42
CA PHE A 356 -4.18 2.70 0.60
C PHE A 356 -4.78 1.70 -0.40
N ASP A 357 -4.13 0.57 -0.71
CA ASP A 357 -4.67 -0.40 -1.69
C ASP A 357 -5.60 -1.42 -1.01
N PRO A 358 -6.85 -1.57 -1.43
CA PRO A 358 -7.83 -2.42 -0.74
C PRO A 358 -7.51 -3.93 -0.79
N VAL A 359 -6.61 -4.35 -1.67
CA VAL A 359 -6.15 -5.74 -1.81
C VAL A 359 -4.90 -5.96 -0.98
N VAL A 360 -3.89 -5.09 -1.06
CA VAL A 360 -2.57 -5.32 -0.43
C VAL A 360 -2.46 -4.73 0.99
N TYR A 361 -3.42 -3.90 1.40
CA TYR A 361 -3.45 -3.23 2.70
C TYR A 361 -3.18 -4.13 3.92
N LEU A 362 -2.41 -3.62 4.87
CA LEU A 362 -2.05 -4.30 6.12
C LEU A 362 -3.20 -4.28 7.14
N LYS A 363 -4.27 -5.05 6.87
CA LYS A 363 -5.47 -5.17 7.73
C LYS A 363 -5.17 -5.30 9.23
N ARG A 364 -4.09 -6.02 9.57
CA ARG A 364 -3.61 -6.26 10.94
C ARG A 364 -3.38 -5.01 11.78
N PHE A 365 -3.19 -3.84 11.17
CA PHE A 365 -2.98 -2.58 11.91
C PHE A 365 -4.22 -1.70 12.01
N PHE A 366 -5.09 -1.74 11.01
CA PHE A 366 -6.15 -0.76 10.86
C PHE A 366 -7.56 -1.32 11.07
N GLU A 367 -7.64 -2.59 11.44
CA GLU A 367 -8.85 -3.20 12.03
C GLU A 367 -8.73 -3.30 13.57
N VAL A 368 -7.61 -2.85 14.15
CA VAL A 368 -7.36 -2.83 15.59
C VAL A 368 -7.76 -1.46 16.17
N PRO A 369 -8.86 -1.35 16.94
CA PRO A 369 -9.44 -0.07 17.32
C PRO A 369 -8.60 0.74 18.34
N TYR A 370 -7.62 0.13 18.99
CA TYR A 370 -6.86 0.76 20.08
C TYR A 370 -5.47 1.27 19.68
N LEU A 371 -4.99 0.98 18.46
CA LEU A 371 -3.64 1.33 18.02
C LEU A 371 -3.60 2.76 17.45
N ARG A 372 -2.86 3.68 18.09
CA ARG A 372 -2.70 5.07 17.61
C ARG A 372 -1.56 5.14 16.61
N MET A 373 -1.90 5.22 15.33
CA MET A 373 -0.91 5.25 14.25
C MET A 373 -0.72 6.66 13.69
N SER A 374 0.51 7.04 13.39
CA SER A 374 0.82 8.27 12.65
C SER A 374 1.31 7.95 11.24
N LEU A 375 0.70 8.55 10.22
CA LEU A 375 1.11 8.39 8.83
C LEU A 375 2.01 9.56 8.41
N LEU A 376 3.18 9.24 7.84
CA LEU A 376 4.09 10.17 7.21
C LEU A 376 4.14 9.85 5.72
N VAL A 377 3.39 10.61 4.91
CA VAL A 377 3.26 10.39 3.46
C VAL A 377 4.21 11.31 2.70
N ASP A 378 5.37 10.78 2.32
CA ASP A 378 6.37 11.49 1.52
C ASP A 378 5.94 11.51 0.05
N GLU A 379 6.36 12.52 -0.70
CA GLU A 379 6.02 12.73 -2.11
C GLU A 379 4.52 12.54 -2.40
N ALA A 380 3.67 13.03 -1.48
CA ALA A 380 2.21 12.83 -1.47
C ALA A 380 1.49 13.23 -2.77
N HIS A 381 2.11 14.02 -3.63
CA HIS A 381 1.55 14.36 -4.93
C HIS A 381 1.32 13.14 -5.83
N ASN A 382 2.14 12.09 -5.68
CA ASN A 382 2.02 10.84 -6.46
C ASN A 382 0.82 10.00 -6.02
N LEU A 383 0.32 10.22 -4.79
CA LEU A 383 -0.78 9.44 -4.25
C LEU A 383 -2.12 9.74 -4.95
N VAL A 384 -2.25 10.87 -5.63
CA VAL A 384 -3.50 11.25 -6.34
C VAL A 384 -3.78 10.37 -7.56
N SER A 385 -2.79 10.15 -8.43
CA SER A 385 -2.94 9.21 -9.55
C SER A 385 -2.97 7.78 -9.04
N ARG A 386 -1.99 7.40 -8.21
CA ARG A 386 -1.89 6.04 -7.68
C ARG A 386 -3.10 5.61 -6.88
N GLY A 387 -3.71 6.51 -6.11
CA GLY A 387 -4.93 6.23 -5.37
C GLY A 387 -6.07 5.86 -6.32
N ARG A 388 -6.30 6.62 -7.39
CA ARG A 388 -7.30 6.27 -8.39
C ARG A 388 -6.99 4.94 -9.08
N ASP A 389 -5.72 4.66 -9.37
CA ASP A 389 -5.30 3.39 -9.95
C ASP A 389 -5.53 2.20 -9.01
N MET A 390 -5.28 2.34 -7.70
CA MET A 390 -5.54 1.31 -6.68
C MET A 390 -7.02 0.92 -6.59
N TYR A 391 -7.92 1.86 -6.92
CA TYR A 391 -9.37 1.65 -6.93
C TYR A 391 -9.94 1.57 -8.36
N SER A 392 -9.11 1.38 -9.37
CA SER A 392 -9.57 1.11 -10.73
C SER A 392 -9.20 -0.31 -11.12
N TYR A 393 -10.07 -0.98 -11.87
CA TYR A 393 -9.78 -2.33 -12.34
C TYR A 393 -10.49 -2.69 -13.64
N SER A 394 -9.80 -3.43 -14.49
CA SER A 394 -10.27 -3.80 -15.82
C SER A 394 -10.38 -5.30 -15.98
N LEU A 395 -11.40 -5.77 -16.69
CA LEU A 395 -11.51 -7.13 -17.23
C LEU A 395 -11.35 -7.10 -18.75
N SER A 396 -10.44 -7.93 -19.27
CA SER A 396 -10.22 -8.11 -20.71
C SER A 396 -11.12 -9.23 -21.25
N PHE A 397 -11.81 -8.98 -22.36
CA PHE A 397 -12.58 -10.00 -23.06
C PHE A 397 -11.67 -11.13 -23.56
N ASN A 398 -10.54 -10.79 -24.21
CA ASN A 398 -9.61 -11.76 -24.76
C ASN A 398 -8.99 -12.63 -23.67
N GLN A 399 -8.55 -12.05 -22.55
CA GLN A 399 -7.99 -12.83 -21.43
C GLN A 399 -8.98 -13.86 -20.87
N LEU A 400 -10.27 -13.48 -20.75
CA LEU A 400 -11.33 -14.38 -20.29
C LEU A 400 -11.60 -15.51 -21.30
N MET A 401 -11.60 -15.18 -22.60
CA MET A 401 -11.82 -16.16 -23.66
C MET A 401 -10.64 -17.11 -23.83
N ASP A 402 -9.42 -16.60 -23.74
CA ASP A 402 -8.19 -17.39 -23.78
C ASP A 402 -8.15 -18.45 -22.68
N CYS A 403 -8.60 -18.11 -21.46
CA CYS A 403 -8.76 -19.10 -20.39
C CYS A 403 -9.91 -20.07 -20.69
N CYS A 404 -11.02 -19.59 -21.25
CA CYS A 404 -12.16 -20.43 -21.60
C CYS A 404 -11.80 -21.51 -22.65
N ASP A 405 -10.97 -21.17 -23.63
CA ASP A 405 -10.63 -22.06 -24.75
C ASP A 405 -9.65 -23.17 -24.36
N GLU A 406 -8.84 -22.99 -23.31
CA GLU A 406 -7.92 -24.03 -22.80
C GLU A 406 -8.60 -25.10 -21.93
N LEU A 407 -9.72 -24.77 -21.29
CA LEU A 407 -10.47 -25.71 -20.46
C LEU A 407 -11.00 -26.88 -21.31
N VAL A 408 -11.09 -28.10 -20.77
CA VAL A 408 -11.69 -29.23 -21.48
C VAL A 408 -13.19 -29.36 -21.19
N ASP A 409 -13.91 -30.16 -21.97
CA ASP A 409 -15.36 -30.34 -21.82
C ASP A 409 -15.73 -31.41 -20.75
N ASP A 410 -15.05 -31.36 -19.59
CA ASP A 410 -15.46 -32.12 -18.40
C ASP A 410 -16.55 -31.36 -17.61
N LYS A 411 -17.39 -32.08 -16.85
CA LYS A 411 -18.56 -31.51 -16.14
C LYS A 411 -18.22 -30.30 -15.25
N LYS A 412 -17.07 -30.31 -14.56
CA LYS A 412 -16.65 -29.18 -13.69
C LYS A 412 -16.20 -27.99 -14.53
N GLU A 413 -15.36 -28.26 -15.53
CA GLU A 413 -14.72 -27.29 -16.41
C GLU A 413 -15.75 -26.61 -17.34
N LEU A 414 -16.78 -27.35 -17.77
CA LEU A 414 -17.92 -26.84 -18.53
C LEU A 414 -18.69 -25.74 -17.76
N LYS A 415 -18.78 -25.85 -16.43
CA LYS A 415 -19.40 -24.81 -15.59
C LYS A 415 -18.58 -23.53 -15.61
N ILE A 416 -17.26 -23.64 -15.50
CA ILE A 416 -16.32 -22.50 -15.59
C ILE A 416 -16.42 -21.87 -16.98
N LYS A 417 -16.29 -22.67 -18.04
CA LYS A 417 -16.47 -22.22 -19.45
C LYS A 417 -17.77 -21.46 -19.64
N ARG A 418 -18.89 -22.00 -19.15
CA ARG A 418 -20.20 -21.33 -19.28
C ARG A 418 -20.23 -19.98 -18.56
N ASN A 419 -19.64 -19.89 -17.37
CA ASN A 419 -19.58 -18.64 -16.61
C ASN A 419 -18.66 -17.62 -17.28
N LEU A 420 -17.47 -18.02 -17.74
CA LEU A 420 -16.56 -17.17 -18.51
C LEU A 420 -17.22 -16.63 -19.78
N LYS A 421 -17.90 -17.49 -20.54
CA LYS A 421 -18.66 -17.07 -21.73
C LYS A 421 -19.77 -16.08 -21.40
N LYS A 422 -20.41 -16.18 -20.24
CA LYS A 422 -21.42 -15.19 -19.81
C LYS A 422 -20.81 -13.84 -19.48
N ILE A 423 -19.69 -13.82 -18.75
CA ILE A 423 -18.93 -12.60 -18.44
C ILE A 423 -18.48 -11.95 -19.74
N ALA A 424 -17.80 -12.70 -20.60
CA ALA A 424 -17.29 -12.22 -21.89
C ALA A 424 -18.42 -11.72 -22.80
N LYS A 425 -19.55 -12.43 -22.85
CA LYS A 425 -20.73 -11.99 -23.59
C LYS A 425 -21.29 -10.69 -23.01
N GLN A 426 -21.43 -10.57 -21.69
CA GLN A 426 -21.94 -9.36 -21.04
C GLN A 426 -21.05 -8.16 -21.36
N ILE A 427 -19.72 -8.30 -21.27
CA ILE A 427 -18.76 -7.25 -21.66
C ILE A 427 -18.97 -6.82 -23.12
N LYS A 428 -19.17 -7.79 -24.02
CA LYS A 428 -19.39 -7.52 -25.45
C LYS A 428 -20.76 -6.89 -25.73
N ASP A 429 -21.81 -7.35 -25.06
CA ASP A 429 -23.18 -6.83 -25.14
C ASP A 429 -23.22 -5.38 -24.65
N GLU A 430 -22.46 -5.04 -23.60
CA GLU A 430 -22.33 -3.67 -23.12
C GLU A 430 -21.49 -2.80 -24.06
N ALA A 431 -20.62 -3.37 -24.89
CA ALA A 431 -19.88 -2.64 -25.93
C ALA A 431 -20.70 -2.43 -27.23
N LEU A 432 -21.70 -3.29 -27.50
CA LEU A 432 -22.42 -3.34 -28.77
C LEU A 432 -23.24 -2.07 -29.04
N GLY A 433 -23.02 -1.45 -30.21
CA GLY A 433 -23.80 -0.31 -30.69
C GLY A 433 -23.52 1.02 -29.97
N LYS A 434 -22.54 1.05 -29.04
CA LYS A 434 -22.15 2.24 -28.30
C LYS A 434 -20.89 2.87 -28.89
N PRO A 435 -20.74 4.21 -28.86
CA PRO A 435 -19.48 4.84 -29.24
C PRO A 435 -18.34 4.36 -28.33
N VAL A 436 -17.12 4.31 -28.87
CA VAL A 436 -15.91 4.02 -28.10
C VAL A 436 -15.87 4.98 -26.90
N ASN A 437 -15.65 4.45 -25.70
CA ASN A 437 -15.65 5.18 -24.42
C ASN A 437 -17.03 5.65 -23.92
N THR A 438 -18.02 4.76 -23.95
CA THR A 438 -19.30 5.02 -23.27
C THR A 438 -19.17 4.73 -21.78
N TYR A 439 -19.87 5.52 -20.96
CA TYR A 439 -19.91 5.35 -19.52
C TYR A 439 -21.29 4.95 -19.01
N GLU A 440 -21.31 4.03 -18.05
CA GLU A 440 -22.54 3.46 -17.48
C GLU A 440 -22.40 3.17 -15.99
N ASP A 441 -23.54 2.90 -15.35
CA ASP A 441 -23.57 2.29 -14.03
C ASP A 441 -22.97 0.88 -14.07
N LEU A 442 -22.51 0.40 -12.92
CA LEU A 442 -21.98 -0.95 -12.80
C LEU A 442 -23.04 -2.02 -13.09
N SER A 443 -22.73 -2.94 -14.00
CA SER A 443 -23.61 -4.04 -14.37
C SER A 443 -23.77 -5.07 -13.25
N ILE A 444 -24.97 -5.13 -12.67
CA ILE A 444 -25.32 -6.10 -11.62
C ILE A 444 -25.21 -7.53 -12.14
N ASP A 445 -25.60 -7.77 -13.39
CA ASP A 445 -25.52 -9.09 -14.02
C ASP A 445 -24.06 -9.53 -14.20
N LEU A 446 -23.17 -8.61 -14.60
CA LEU A 446 -21.74 -8.90 -14.69
C LEU A 446 -21.17 -9.33 -13.34
N ILE A 447 -21.52 -8.61 -12.26
CA ILE A 447 -21.09 -8.95 -10.90
C ILE A 447 -21.60 -10.34 -10.48
N ASP A 448 -22.87 -10.66 -10.71
CA ASP A 448 -23.41 -12.00 -10.42
C ASP A 448 -22.71 -13.10 -11.22
N TYR A 449 -22.37 -12.87 -12.49
CA TYR A 449 -21.59 -13.81 -13.28
C TYR A 449 -20.17 -13.98 -12.76
N CYS A 450 -19.49 -12.90 -12.37
CA CYS A 450 -18.18 -12.94 -11.74
C CYS A 450 -18.19 -13.74 -10.43
N ILE A 451 -19.19 -13.53 -9.56
CA ILE A 451 -19.35 -14.29 -8.30
C ILE A 451 -19.51 -15.79 -8.60
N ARG A 452 -20.42 -16.15 -9.51
CA ARG A 452 -20.64 -17.56 -9.89
C ARG A 452 -19.42 -18.20 -10.54
N CYS A 453 -18.66 -17.44 -11.32
CA CYS A 453 -17.42 -17.89 -11.94
C CYS A 453 -16.36 -18.18 -10.88
N LYS A 454 -16.15 -17.23 -9.96
CA LYS A 454 -15.25 -17.36 -8.81
C LYS A 454 -15.57 -18.61 -7.98
N GLU A 455 -16.83 -18.87 -7.67
CA GLU A 455 -17.26 -20.08 -6.95
C GLU A 455 -16.88 -21.36 -7.71
N SER A 456 -17.13 -21.40 -9.03
CA SER A 456 -16.76 -22.57 -9.85
C SER A 456 -15.25 -22.77 -9.98
N MET A 457 -14.48 -21.70 -10.12
CA MET A 457 -13.01 -21.75 -10.19
C MET A 457 -12.40 -22.16 -8.86
N THR A 458 -12.93 -21.70 -7.72
CA THR A 458 -12.44 -22.08 -6.39
C THR A 458 -12.44 -23.60 -6.23
N LYS A 459 -13.53 -24.27 -6.63
CA LYS A 459 -13.62 -25.73 -6.58
C LYS A 459 -12.56 -26.42 -7.46
N PHE A 460 -12.37 -25.94 -8.69
CA PHE A 460 -11.34 -26.46 -9.60
C PHE A 460 -9.92 -26.28 -9.05
N LEU A 461 -9.60 -25.08 -8.55
CA LEU A 461 -8.27 -24.74 -8.02
C LEU A 461 -7.88 -25.54 -6.78
N VAL A 462 -8.86 -26.08 -6.05
CA VAL A 462 -8.64 -26.98 -4.92
C VAL A 462 -8.37 -28.41 -5.39
N GLU A 463 -9.18 -28.92 -6.31
CA GLU A 463 -9.26 -30.34 -6.68
C GLU A 463 -8.29 -30.74 -7.82
N GLU A 464 -7.96 -29.82 -8.73
CA GLU A 464 -7.36 -30.14 -10.04
C GLU A 464 -5.98 -29.47 -10.24
N LYS A 465 -5.07 -29.63 -9.27
CA LYS A 465 -3.77 -28.92 -9.23
C LYS A 465 -2.77 -29.29 -10.31
N ASP A 466 -2.87 -30.51 -10.85
CA ASP A 466 -1.89 -31.05 -11.81
C ASP A 466 -2.28 -30.78 -13.27
N LYS A 467 -3.33 -29.98 -13.49
CA LYS A 467 -3.78 -29.61 -14.84
C LYS A 467 -2.79 -28.63 -15.48
N PRO A 468 -2.47 -28.78 -16.78
CA PRO A 468 -1.50 -27.91 -17.46
C PRO A 468 -1.94 -26.44 -17.54
N TYR A 469 -3.24 -26.16 -17.47
CA TYR A 469 -3.84 -24.82 -17.49
C TYR A 469 -4.22 -24.30 -16.09
N TYR A 470 -3.74 -24.93 -15.02
CA TYR A 470 -4.03 -24.52 -13.64
C TYR A 470 -3.68 -23.06 -13.39
N ASP A 471 -2.46 -22.65 -13.75
CA ASP A 471 -1.96 -21.30 -13.53
C ASP A 471 -2.78 -20.25 -14.29
N LYS A 472 -3.24 -20.57 -15.51
CA LYS A 472 -4.09 -19.67 -16.29
C LYS A 472 -5.47 -19.46 -15.64
N VAL A 473 -6.06 -20.52 -15.09
CA VAL A 473 -7.32 -20.42 -14.32
C VAL A 473 -7.09 -19.64 -13.03
N LEU A 474 -5.94 -19.85 -12.37
CA LEU A 474 -5.56 -19.14 -11.15
C LEU A 474 -5.38 -17.63 -11.40
N ASP A 475 -4.76 -17.25 -12.50
CA ASP A 475 -4.60 -15.85 -12.91
C ASP A 475 -5.96 -15.19 -13.13
N VAL A 476 -6.82 -15.78 -13.96
CA VAL A 476 -8.19 -15.23 -14.19
C VAL A 476 -9.01 -15.21 -12.91
N TYR A 477 -8.83 -16.17 -12.01
CA TYR A 477 -9.46 -16.17 -10.70
C TYR A 477 -9.03 -14.96 -9.86
N PHE A 478 -7.74 -14.59 -9.87
CA PHE A 478 -7.27 -13.39 -9.20
C PHE A 478 -7.80 -12.11 -9.86
N GLU A 479 -7.86 -12.05 -11.19
CA GLU A 479 -8.47 -10.94 -11.93
C GLU A 479 -9.93 -10.72 -11.51
N ILE A 480 -10.74 -11.78 -11.55
CA ILE A 480 -12.15 -11.73 -11.12
C ILE A 480 -12.27 -11.33 -9.65
N ASN A 481 -11.41 -11.87 -8.78
CA ASN A 481 -11.45 -11.56 -7.36
C ASN A 481 -11.11 -10.08 -7.09
N LYS A 482 -10.11 -9.53 -7.78
CA LYS A 482 -9.75 -8.12 -7.65
C LYS A 482 -10.84 -7.22 -8.22
N PHE A 483 -11.43 -7.57 -9.37
CA PHE A 483 -12.58 -6.86 -9.93
C PHE A 483 -13.76 -6.78 -8.95
N LEU A 484 -14.16 -7.92 -8.37
CA LEU A 484 -15.21 -7.98 -7.35
C LEU A 484 -14.85 -7.20 -6.08
N LYS A 485 -13.57 -7.13 -5.73
CA LYS A 485 -13.13 -6.38 -4.55
C LYS A 485 -13.20 -4.88 -4.78
N ILE A 486 -12.89 -4.41 -5.98
CA ILE A 486 -13.01 -2.99 -6.34
C ILE A 486 -14.48 -2.60 -6.49
N SER A 487 -15.34 -3.48 -7.03
CA SER A 487 -16.77 -3.20 -7.15
C SER A 487 -17.48 -2.99 -5.81
N ASP A 488 -16.98 -3.54 -4.70
CA ASP A 488 -17.47 -3.24 -3.34
C ASP A 488 -17.44 -1.74 -2.99
N PHE A 489 -16.57 -0.96 -3.64
CA PHE A 489 -16.40 0.48 -3.39
C PHE A 489 -17.15 1.37 -4.38
N TYR A 490 -17.81 0.79 -5.38
CA TYR A 490 -18.45 1.54 -6.45
C TYR A 490 -19.58 2.42 -5.91
N ASP A 491 -19.39 3.73 -5.98
CA ASP A 491 -20.35 4.79 -5.64
C ASP A 491 -20.32 5.88 -6.72
N ASP A 492 -20.91 7.05 -6.45
CA ASP A 492 -20.95 8.18 -7.39
C ASP A 492 -19.56 8.73 -7.78
N SER A 493 -18.49 8.33 -7.08
CA SER A 493 -17.09 8.65 -7.43
C SER A 493 -16.43 7.64 -8.37
N PHE A 494 -17.21 6.69 -8.91
CA PHE A 494 -16.77 5.70 -9.87
C PHE A 494 -17.58 5.79 -11.16
N VAL A 495 -17.02 5.21 -12.22
CA VAL A 495 -17.71 5.06 -13.48
C VAL A 495 -17.24 3.80 -14.18
N THR A 496 -18.13 3.15 -14.92
CA THR A 496 -17.76 2.04 -15.78
C THR A 496 -17.40 2.60 -17.15
N LEU A 497 -16.22 2.25 -17.67
CA LEU A 497 -15.73 2.64 -18.98
C LEU A 497 -15.46 1.41 -19.83
N ILE A 498 -16.07 1.35 -21.02
CA ILE A 498 -15.84 0.27 -21.99
C ILE A 498 -14.95 0.77 -23.11
N LYS A 499 -13.82 0.11 -23.31
CA LYS A 499 -12.84 0.44 -24.34
C LYS A 499 -12.70 -0.68 -25.36
N SER A 500 -12.39 -0.29 -26.59
CA SER A 500 -11.96 -1.21 -27.64
C SER A 500 -10.53 -0.85 -28.01
N GLU A 501 -9.57 -1.70 -27.64
CA GLU A 501 -8.14 -1.50 -27.84
C GLU A 501 -7.51 -2.78 -28.39
N ASN A 502 -6.72 -2.68 -29.48
CA ASN A 502 -6.01 -3.82 -30.09
C ASN A 502 -6.88 -5.08 -30.34
N ASP A 503 -8.06 -4.91 -30.91
CA ASP A 503 -9.05 -5.98 -31.13
C ASP A 503 -9.53 -6.70 -29.83
N ASP A 504 -9.34 -6.07 -28.67
CA ASP A 504 -9.88 -6.49 -27.38
C ASP A 504 -10.94 -5.51 -26.87
N VAL A 505 -11.90 -6.02 -26.09
CA VAL A 505 -12.91 -5.23 -25.39
C VAL A 505 -12.59 -5.25 -23.90
N ILE A 506 -12.33 -4.08 -23.33
CA ILE A 506 -11.93 -3.92 -21.93
C ILE A 506 -13.07 -3.27 -21.15
N TYR A 507 -13.47 -3.93 -20.07
CA TYR A 507 -14.46 -3.44 -19.11
C TYR A 507 -13.77 -2.86 -17.87
N ASN A 508 -13.75 -1.54 -17.73
CA ASN A 508 -12.99 -0.86 -16.69
C ASN A 508 -13.90 -0.20 -15.65
N ILE A 509 -13.81 -0.61 -14.38
CA ILE A 509 -14.27 0.20 -13.26
C ILE A 509 -13.20 1.26 -13.01
N MET A 510 -13.56 2.53 -13.22
CA MET A 510 -12.65 3.67 -13.07
C MET A 510 -13.02 4.51 -11.86
N CYS A 511 -12.07 4.68 -10.93
CA CYS A 511 -12.20 5.60 -9.81
C CYS A 511 -11.91 7.03 -10.28
N LEU A 512 -12.90 7.92 -10.15
CA LEU A 512 -12.79 9.34 -10.50
C LEU A 512 -12.20 10.16 -9.35
N ASN A 513 -12.52 9.80 -8.11
CA ASN A 513 -12.09 10.51 -6.91
C ASN A 513 -11.98 9.58 -5.68
N THR A 514 -10.86 9.65 -4.97
CA THR A 514 -10.60 8.83 -3.78
C THR A 514 -11.08 9.44 -2.45
N HIS A 515 -11.66 10.66 -2.48
CA HIS A 515 -12.00 11.44 -1.28
C HIS A 515 -12.69 10.62 -0.17
N ASN A 516 -13.83 10.00 -0.47
CA ASN A 516 -14.64 9.30 0.54
C ASN A 516 -13.91 8.08 1.12
N ILE A 517 -13.16 7.38 0.27
CA ILE A 517 -12.44 6.18 0.63
C ILE A 517 -11.29 6.52 1.57
N PHE A 518 -10.45 7.48 1.19
CA PHE A 518 -9.30 7.88 1.99
C PHE A 518 -9.73 8.58 3.27
N LYS A 519 -10.79 9.40 3.24
CA LYS A 519 -11.37 10.00 4.44
C LYS A 519 -11.69 8.96 5.53
N ASN A 520 -12.30 7.84 5.15
CA ASN A 520 -12.64 6.79 6.12
C ASN A 520 -11.41 6.02 6.62
N LEU A 521 -10.39 5.86 5.77
CA LEU A 521 -9.12 5.26 6.15
C LEU A 521 -8.33 6.14 7.13
N LEU A 522 -8.16 7.42 6.81
CA LEU A 522 -7.36 8.38 7.56
C LEU A 522 -7.94 8.65 8.96
N LYS A 523 -9.27 8.55 9.13
CA LYS A 523 -9.94 8.61 10.45
C LYS A 523 -9.52 7.51 11.42
N LYS A 524 -8.98 6.40 10.93
CA LYS A 524 -8.46 5.30 11.76
C LYS A 524 -7.07 5.61 12.32
N CYS A 525 -6.40 6.65 11.80
CA CYS A 525 -5.08 7.05 12.22
C CYS A 525 -5.18 8.22 13.21
N LYS A 526 -4.19 8.34 14.09
CA LYS A 526 -4.09 9.43 15.06
C LYS A 526 -3.76 10.75 14.37
N SER A 527 -2.83 10.76 13.43
CA SER A 527 -2.43 11.95 12.67
C SER A 527 -1.88 11.56 11.30
N ASN A 528 -2.18 12.36 10.29
CA ASN A 528 -1.77 12.11 8.91
C ASN A 528 -1.00 13.32 8.38
N VAL A 529 0.29 13.14 8.11
CA VAL A 529 1.19 14.19 7.62
C VAL A 529 1.54 13.91 6.18
N PHE A 530 1.04 14.74 5.26
CA PHE A 530 1.32 14.67 3.83
C PHE A 530 2.35 15.73 3.47
N PHE A 531 3.47 15.33 2.89
CA PHE A 531 4.54 16.27 2.56
C PHE A 531 5.13 16.01 1.17
N SER A 532 5.43 17.09 0.45
CA SER A 532 5.99 17.02 -0.90
C SER A 532 6.53 18.38 -1.33
N ALA A 533 7.39 18.41 -2.35
CA ALA A 533 7.86 19.67 -2.94
C ALA A 533 6.82 20.38 -3.79
N THR A 534 5.77 19.67 -4.22
CA THR A 534 4.83 20.12 -5.24
C THR A 534 3.40 19.83 -4.79
N LEU A 535 2.94 20.47 -3.70
CA LEU A 535 1.58 20.34 -3.17
C LEU A 535 0.77 21.63 -3.39
N SER A 536 0.82 22.19 -4.60
CA SER A 536 0.12 23.43 -4.96
C SER A 536 -0.91 23.17 -6.08
N PRO A 537 -2.20 23.53 -5.90
CA PRO A 537 -2.80 24.11 -4.71
C PRO A 537 -3.13 23.03 -3.66
N MET A 538 -2.84 23.29 -2.38
CA MET A 538 -3.06 22.30 -1.32
C MET A 538 -4.52 21.87 -1.18
N THR A 539 -5.46 22.76 -1.49
CA THR A 539 -6.90 22.44 -1.47
C THR A 539 -7.28 21.35 -2.46
N TYR A 540 -6.63 21.29 -3.63
CA TYR A 540 -6.84 20.21 -4.59
C TYR A 540 -6.39 18.86 -4.02
N PHE A 541 -5.16 18.82 -3.48
CA PHE A 541 -4.62 17.60 -2.90
C PHE A 541 -5.42 17.15 -1.66
N ALA A 542 -5.79 18.08 -0.79
CA ALA A 542 -6.61 17.78 0.38
C ALA A 542 -7.95 17.17 -0.04
N ASP A 543 -8.60 17.74 -1.06
CA ASP A 543 -9.87 17.23 -1.57
C ASP A 543 -9.72 15.79 -2.07
N VAL A 544 -8.82 15.54 -3.03
CA VAL A 544 -8.69 14.19 -3.62
C VAL A 544 -8.15 13.16 -2.63
N LEU A 545 -7.29 13.57 -1.69
CA LEU A 545 -6.71 12.69 -0.67
C LEU A 545 -7.61 12.50 0.56
N GLY A 546 -8.81 13.10 0.60
CA GLY A 546 -9.80 12.88 1.65
C GLY A 546 -9.55 13.64 2.96
N LEU A 547 -8.79 14.74 2.94
CA LEU A 547 -8.56 15.61 4.09
C LEU A 547 -9.66 16.68 4.17
N GLU A 548 -10.48 16.64 5.22
CA GLU A 548 -11.53 17.66 5.44
C GLU A 548 -11.07 18.81 6.34
N LYS A 549 -10.38 18.49 7.43
CA LYS A 549 -9.88 19.47 8.41
C LYS A 549 -8.39 19.27 8.59
N PHE A 550 -7.61 20.11 7.93
CA PHE A 550 -6.16 20.00 7.91
C PHE A 550 -5.50 21.35 8.16
N TYR A 551 -4.35 21.31 8.80
CA TYR A 551 -3.42 22.42 8.84
C TYR A 551 -2.53 22.37 7.61
N ASN A 552 -2.03 23.53 7.19
CA ASN A 552 -1.16 23.61 6.05
C ASN A 552 0.07 24.48 6.31
N ILE A 553 1.18 24.09 5.70
CA ILE A 553 2.46 24.78 5.81
C ILE A 553 3.10 24.81 4.45
N ARG A 554 3.51 26.00 4.02
CA ARG A 554 4.39 26.20 2.87
C ARG A 554 5.72 26.74 3.36
N LEU A 555 6.78 25.96 3.14
CA LEU A 555 8.14 26.39 3.43
C LEU A 555 8.74 26.99 2.17
N GLU A 556 9.40 28.13 2.33
CA GLU A 556 10.19 28.69 1.23
C GLU A 556 11.40 27.80 0.92
N SER A 557 11.86 27.87 -0.33
CA SER A 557 13.12 27.25 -0.73
C SER A 557 14.26 27.76 0.16
N PRO A 558 15.13 26.89 0.68
CA PRO A 558 16.29 27.31 1.46
C PRO A 558 17.38 27.92 0.55
N PHE A 559 17.23 27.78 -0.77
CA PHE A 559 18.21 28.21 -1.74
C PHE A 559 18.07 29.70 -2.08
N PRO A 560 19.19 30.44 -2.26
CA PRO A 560 19.16 31.83 -2.66
C PRO A 560 18.40 32.04 -3.98
N LYS A 561 17.61 33.11 -4.09
CA LYS A 561 16.80 33.36 -5.29
C LYS A 561 17.68 33.69 -6.49
N GLU A 562 18.81 34.33 -6.25
CA GLU A 562 19.84 34.68 -7.21
C GLU A 562 20.49 33.45 -7.89
N ASN A 563 20.42 32.28 -7.26
CA ASN A 563 20.96 31.05 -7.84
C ASN A 563 20.09 30.49 -8.97
N LEU A 564 18.81 30.89 -9.05
CA LEU A 564 17.88 30.42 -10.05
C LEU A 564 17.40 31.56 -10.94
N LYS A 565 17.84 31.56 -12.20
CA LYS A 565 17.33 32.51 -13.18
C LYS A 565 16.18 31.90 -13.96
N VAL A 566 14.99 32.47 -13.84
CA VAL A 566 13.78 32.00 -14.55
C VAL A 566 13.48 32.90 -15.74
N ASN A 567 13.32 32.29 -16.91
CA ASN A 567 13.03 32.98 -18.16
C ASN A 567 11.66 32.51 -18.68
N HIS A 568 10.70 33.43 -18.80
CA HIS A 568 9.41 33.17 -19.43
C HIS A 568 9.49 33.50 -20.91
N ILE A 569 9.15 32.52 -21.76
CA ILE A 569 9.14 32.67 -23.20
C ILE A 569 7.71 32.48 -23.69
N ASN A 570 7.09 33.60 -24.08
CA ASN A 570 5.71 33.65 -24.51
C ASN A 570 5.55 33.17 -25.96
N ILE A 571 5.30 31.86 -26.10
CA ILE A 571 5.00 31.18 -27.35
C ILE A 571 3.87 30.18 -27.13
N SER A 572 2.91 30.08 -28.04
CA SER A 572 1.86 29.07 -27.90
C SER A 572 2.41 27.68 -28.21
N THR A 573 2.20 26.70 -27.32
CA THR A 573 2.51 25.28 -27.59
C THR A 573 1.25 24.42 -27.66
N ARG A 574 0.08 25.05 -27.83
CA ARG A 574 -1.19 24.35 -28.04
C ARG A 574 -1.15 23.57 -29.34
N PHE A 575 -1.80 22.41 -29.38
CA PHE A 575 -1.73 21.46 -30.51
C PHE A 575 -1.88 22.14 -31.89
N LYS A 576 -2.89 23.00 -32.05
CA LYS A 576 -3.17 23.74 -33.29
C LYS A 576 -2.06 24.71 -33.75
N ASP A 577 -1.22 25.19 -32.83
CA ASP A 577 -0.20 26.21 -33.10
C ASP A 577 1.21 25.60 -33.21
N ARG A 578 1.37 24.29 -32.94
CA ARG A 578 2.68 23.61 -32.85
C ARG A 578 3.47 23.61 -34.15
N GLU A 579 2.80 23.41 -35.28
CA GLU A 579 3.43 23.39 -36.60
C GLU A 579 4.05 24.73 -36.97
N ASP A 580 3.40 25.85 -36.61
CA ASP A 580 3.90 27.19 -36.89
C ASP A 580 4.97 27.64 -35.89
N THR A 581 4.93 27.12 -34.68
CA THR A 581 5.80 27.53 -33.57
C THR A 581 7.07 26.70 -33.43
N LYS A 582 7.12 25.48 -33.99
CA LYS A 582 8.29 24.58 -33.88
C LYS A 582 9.61 25.21 -34.33
N TYR A 583 9.60 26.00 -35.41
CA TYR A 583 10.80 26.69 -35.89
C TYR A 583 11.30 27.77 -34.91
N LYS A 584 10.38 28.49 -34.26
CA LYS A 584 10.73 29.47 -33.22
C LYS A 584 11.32 28.76 -32.01
N ILE A 585 10.75 27.62 -31.61
CA ILE A 585 11.28 26.79 -30.52
C ILE A 585 12.68 26.29 -30.85
N ALA A 586 12.91 25.72 -32.03
CA ALA A 586 14.25 25.28 -32.45
C ALA A 586 15.27 26.42 -32.41
N GLY A 587 14.89 27.63 -32.85
CA GLY A 587 15.75 28.82 -32.74
C GLY A 587 16.04 29.26 -31.30
N ILE A 588 15.09 29.11 -30.38
CA ILE A 588 15.30 29.34 -28.94
C ILE A 588 16.26 28.29 -28.37
N LEU A 589 16.05 27.02 -28.70
CA LEU A 589 16.87 25.91 -28.21
C LEU A 589 18.31 26.02 -28.72
N ARG A 590 18.53 26.49 -29.95
CA ARG A 590 19.88 26.82 -30.45
C ARG A 590 20.59 27.84 -29.57
N LYS A 591 19.92 28.94 -29.23
CA LYS A 591 20.48 29.98 -28.33
C LYS A 591 20.75 29.44 -26.92
N ILE A 592 19.91 28.52 -26.44
CA ILE A 592 20.16 27.85 -25.16
C ILE A 592 21.40 26.94 -25.28
N ASN A 593 21.57 26.24 -26.40
CA ASN A 593 22.69 25.33 -26.62
C ASN A 593 24.05 26.03 -26.71
N GLU A 594 24.08 27.29 -27.17
CA GLU A 594 25.30 28.12 -27.22
C GLU A 594 25.93 28.37 -25.84
N LYS A 595 25.14 28.26 -24.76
CA LYS A 595 25.66 28.39 -23.38
C LYS A 595 26.35 27.10 -22.95
N PRO A 596 27.49 27.15 -22.24
CA PRO A 596 28.13 25.94 -21.72
C PRO A 596 27.29 25.27 -20.62
N GLY A 597 27.48 23.96 -20.45
CA GLY A 597 26.87 23.16 -19.39
C GLY A 597 25.73 22.26 -19.89
N ASN A 598 25.23 21.44 -18.99
CA ASN A 598 24.26 20.40 -19.34
C ASN A 598 22.81 20.92 -19.27
N LYS A 599 21.99 20.50 -20.25
CA LYS A 599 20.63 21.00 -20.46
C LYS A 599 19.65 19.83 -20.60
N LEU A 600 18.54 19.88 -19.86
CA LEU A 600 17.41 18.99 -20.03
C LEU A 600 16.19 19.77 -20.53
N ILE A 601 15.69 19.42 -21.70
CA ILE A 601 14.54 20.06 -22.34
C ILE A 601 13.37 19.09 -22.35
N PHE A 602 12.29 19.46 -21.67
CA PHE A 602 11.09 18.64 -21.53
C PHE A 602 10.01 19.07 -22.52
N PHE A 603 9.57 18.11 -23.34
CA PHE A 603 8.49 18.25 -24.31
C PHE A 603 7.20 17.60 -23.81
N PRO A 604 6.01 18.08 -24.24
CA PRO A 604 4.72 17.54 -23.79
C PRO A 604 4.40 16.16 -24.36
N SER A 605 5.05 15.72 -25.44
CA SER A 605 4.86 14.41 -26.07
C SER A 605 6.04 14.03 -26.95
N TYR A 606 6.23 12.72 -27.19
CA TYR A 606 7.24 12.20 -28.14
C TYR A 606 7.05 12.78 -29.54
N SER A 607 5.82 12.82 -30.05
CA SER A 607 5.54 13.38 -31.38
C SER A 607 6.00 14.83 -31.51
N TYR A 608 5.84 15.68 -30.47
CA TYR A 608 6.31 17.06 -30.57
C TYR A 608 7.82 17.16 -30.41
N LEU A 609 8.41 16.34 -29.53
CA LEU A 609 9.86 16.18 -29.39
C LEU A 609 10.51 15.82 -30.73
N GLU A 610 10.03 14.76 -31.38
CA GLU A 610 10.51 14.27 -32.69
C GLU A 610 10.39 15.37 -33.74
N SER A 611 9.24 16.05 -33.84
CA SER A 611 9.02 17.12 -34.82
C SER A 611 9.95 18.34 -34.68
N VAL A 612 10.41 18.63 -33.46
CA VAL A 612 11.35 19.73 -33.18
C VAL A 612 12.80 19.25 -33.33
N TYR A 613 13.09 18.00 -32.97
CA TYR A 613 14.39 17.38 -33.15
C TYR A 613 14.78 17.32 -34.63
N GLU A 614 13.87 16.90 -35.52
CA GLU A 614 14.11 16.78 -36.97
C GLU A 614 14.55 18.10 -37.65
N ILE A 615 14.21 19.24 -37.07
CA ILE A 615 14.55 20.57 -37.61
C ILE A 615 15.74 21.22 -36.89
N CYS A 616 16.28 20.59 -35.85
CA CYS A 616 17.48 21.06 -35.17
C CYS A 616 18.74 20.63 -35.94
N ASP A 617 19.74 21.50 -35.98
CA ASP A 617 21.01 21.32 -36.72
C ASP A 617 22.22 21.21 -35.79
N PHE A 618 21.99 20.79 -34.54
CA PHE A 618 23.01 20.63 -33.50
C PHE A 618 22.78 19.34 -32.73
N ASP A 619 23.84 18.81 -32.10
CA ASP A 619 23.79 17.53 -31.41
C ASP A 619 22.86 17.58 -30.20
N ILE A 620 21.88 16.66 -30.18
CA ILE A 620 20.90 16.50 -29.12
C ILE A 620 20.80 15.02 -28.77
N LEU A 621 20.86 14.71 -27.48
CA LEU A 621 20.55 13.38 -26.97
C LEU A 621 19.04 13.24 -26.80
N THR A 622 18.40 12.22 -27.39
CA THR A 622 16.95 12.03 -27.28
C THR A 622 16.59 10.86 -26.37
N GLN A 623 15.53 11.02 -25.58
CA GLN A 623 14.93 9.92 -24.84
C GLN A 623 14.23 8.95 -25.80
N GLU A 624 14.59 7.67 -25.71
CA GLU A 624 13.86 6.58 -26.37
C GLU A 624 12.49 6.32 -25.72
N ARG A 625 11.53 5.80 -26.50
CA ARG A 625 10.15 5.57 -26.02
C ARG A 625 10.07 4.54 -24.90
N THR A 626 10.90 3.51 -24.99
CA THR A 626 11.01 2.44 -24.00
C THR A 626 12.47 2.38 -23.55
N LEU A 627 12.69 2.53 -22.25
CA LEU A 627 14.02 2.43 -21.64
C LEU A 627 13.97 1.41 -20.52
N THR A 628 14.90 0.47 -20.54
CA THR A 628 15.23 -0.36 -19.39
C THR A 628 15.90 0.49 -18.30
N ASP A 629 15.91 -0.01 -17.07
CA ASP A 629 16.61 0.68 -15.96
C ASP A 629 18.11 0.85 -16.24
N MET A 630 18.74 -0.08 -16.97
CA MET A 630 20.15 0.03 -17.37
C MET A 630 20.37 1.14 -18.40
N GLU A 631 19.56 1.18 -19.47
CA GLU A 631 19.67 2.23 -20.51
C GLU A 631 19.39 3.62 -19.92
N ARG A 632 18.47 3.71 -18.95
CA ARG A 632 18.22 4.94 -18.20
C ARG A 632 19.45 5.40 -17.42
N LEU A 633 20.15 4.48 -16.75
CA LEU A 633 21.38 4.81 -16.01
C LEU A 633 22.50 5.23 -16.98
N GLU A 634 22.62 4.55 -18.11
CA GLU A 634 23.57 4.88 -19.17
C GLU A 634 23.32 6.29 -19.73
N PHE A 635 22.06 6.63 -20.04
CA PHE A 635 21.65 7.97 -20.47
C PHE A 635 22.10 9.05 -19.46
N LEU A 636 21.84 8.83 -18.17
CA LEU A 636 22.21 9.78 -17.11
C LEU A 636 23.72 9.85 -16.85
N SER A 637 24.47 8.80 -17.17
CA SER A 637 25.91 8.75 -16.98
C SER A 637 26.66 9.70 -17.92
N GLN A 638 26.08 10.04 -19.07
CA GLN A 638 26.66 10.98 -20.02
C GLN A 638 26.71 12.42 -19.47
N PHE A 639 25.81 12.76 -18.55
CA PHE A 639 25.77 14.05 -17.86
C PHE A 639 26.85 14.12 -16.77
N THR A 640 28.04 14.57 -17.16
CA THR A 640 29.19 14.79 -16.27
C THR A 640 29.33 16.28 -15.94
N THR A 641 30.11 16.65 -14.92
CA THR A 641 30.29 18.07 -14.54
C THR A 641 31.01 18.90 -15.61
N SER A 642 31.68 18.27 -16.57
CA SER A 642 32.39 18.93 -17.67
C SER A 642 31.74 18.74 -19.04
N SER A 643 30.63 17.99 -19.12
CA SER A 643 29.93 17.80 -20.40
C SER A 643 29.12 19.03 -20.79
N ASN A 644 28.81 19.12 -22.08
CA ASN A 644 28.00 20.19 -22.65
C ASN A 644 26.86 19.59 -23.49
N ILE A 645 26.01 18.79 -22.84
CA ILE A 645 24.97 18.01 -23.51
C ILE A 645 23.64 18.73 -23.41
N MET A 646 22.91 18.80 -24.53
CA MET A 646 21.48 19.05 -24.52
C MET A 646 20.75 17.74 -24.74
N ALA A 647 19.81 17.40 -23.86
CA ALA A 647 18.93 16.27 -24.09
C ALA A 647 17.46 16.65 -24.09
N PHE A 648 16.72 16.00 -24.99
CA PHE A 648 15.28 16.10 -25.11
C PHE A 648 14.60 14.92 -24.42
N CYS A 649 13.69 15.23 -23.49
CA CYS A 649 12.94 14.26 -22.72
C CYS A 649 11.44 14.59 -22.75
N VAL A 650 10.60 13.64 -22.34
CA VAL A 650 9.15 13.87 -22.21
C VAL A 650 8.81 14.32 -20.78
N LEU A 651 8.00 15.38 -20.68
CA LEU A 651 7.48 15.91 -19.43
C LEU A 651 6.52 14.92 -18.76
N GLY A 652 6.74 14.63 -17.48
CA GLY A 652 6.01 13.57 -16.76
C GLY A 652 6.51 12.15 -17.08
N GLY A 653 7.60 12.00 -17.85
CA GLY A 653 8.29 10.73 -18.06
C GLY A 653 9.31 10.40 -16.96
N VAL A 654 10.00 9.26 -17.11
CA VAL A 654 10.96 8.72 -16.13
C VAL A 654 12.06 9.72 -15.72
N PHE A 655 12.47 10.61 -16.63
CA PHE A 655 13.50 11.61 -16.37
C PHE A 655 12.99 12.85 -15.61
N SER A 656 11.68 13.06 -15.51
CA SER A 656 11.09 14.19 -14.78
C SER A 656 10.93 13.92 -13.28
N GLU A 657 10.77 12.66 -12.85
CA GLU A 657 10.43 12.30 -11.47
C GLU A 657 11.59 11.71 -10.64
N GLY A 658 12.65 11.16 -11.25
CA GLY A 658 13.63 10.34 -10.53
C GLY A 658 15.08 10.48 -10.99
N VAL A 659 15.50 11.68 -11.37
CA VAL A 659 16.87 11.94 -11.82
C VAL A 659 17.66 12.69 -10.75
N ASP A 660 18.86 12.22 -10.45
CA ASP A 660 19.79 12.82 -9.49
C ASP A 660 21.08 13.33 -10.19
N LEU A 661 20.96 14.38 -11.00
CA LEU A 661 22.08 15.15 -11.56
C LEU A 661 22.38 16.40 -10.72
N SER A 662 23.30 16.31 -9.75
CA SER A 662 23.64 17.41 -8.83
C SER A 662 24.80 18.28 -9.35
N GLY A 663 24.87 19.53 -8.89
CA GLY A 663 25.89 20.50 -9.32
C GLY A 663 25.89 20.72 -10.84
N ASP A 664 27.07 20.85 -11.44
CA ASP A 664 27.25 21.11 -12.88
C ASP A 664 26.85 19.94 -13.80
N ARG A 665 26.30 18.85 -13.25
CA ARG A 665 25.68 17.80 -14.05
C ARG A 665 24.35 18.25 -14.67
N LEU A 666 23.73 19.33 -14.17
CA LEU A 666 22.53 19.93 -14.76
C LEU A 666 22.51 21.44 -14.50
N ASN A 667 22.71 22.24 -15.56
CA ASN A 667 22.79 23.70 -15.46
C ASN A 667 21.56 24.40 -16.02
N THR A 668 20.79 23.76 -16.89
CA THR A 668 19.63 24.36 -17.53
C THR A 668 18.49 23.37 -17.65
N VAL A 669 17.28 23.82 -17.33
CA VAL A 669 16.04 23.08 -17.59
C VAL A 669 15.14 23.92 -18.49
N GLY A 670 14.69 23.35 -19.60
CA GLY A 670 13.64 23.93 -20.44
C GLY A 670 12.37 23.13 -20.31
N ILE A 671 11.23 23.79 -20.13
CA ILE A 671 9.91 23.16 -20.07
C ILE A 671 9.05 23.77 -21.15
N ILE A 672 8.70 22.97 -22.15
CA ILE A 672 7.87 23.36 -23.28
C ILE A 672 6.45 22.86 -23.00
N SER A 673 5.48 23.79 -22.88
CA SER A 673 4.09 23.56 -22.42
C SER A 673 3.90 23.49 -20.89
N VAL A 674 2.67 23.78 -20.45
CA VAL A 674 2.19 23.64 -19.07
C VAL A 674 1.86 22.18 -18.68
N GLY A 675 2.34 21.20 -19.44
CA GLY A 675 2.26 19.78 -19.10
C GLY A 675 0.87 19.15 -19.04
N LEU A 676 -0.16 19.79 -19.62
CA LEU A 676 -1.52 19.24 -19.62
C LEU A 676 -1.51 17.78 -20.11
N PRO A 677 -2.21 16.87 -19.41
CA PRO A 677 -2.49 15.53 -19.92
C PRO A 677 -3.06 15.58 -21.34
N GLY A 678 -2.82 14.51 -22.11
CA GLY A 678 -3.48 14.33 -23.39
C GLY A 678 -5.01 14.32 -23.24
N ILE A 679 -5.71 14.72 -24.29
CA ILE A 679 -7.17 14.57 -24.33
C ILE A 679 -7.46 13.07 -24.30
N SER A 680 -8.22 12.65 -23.30
CA SER A 680 -8.61 11.26 -23.10
C SER A 680 -9.97 11.26 -22.42
N VAL A 681 -10.77 10.23 -22.69
CA VAL A 681 -12.13 10.16 -22.15
C VAL A 681 -12.11 10.01 -20.63
N GLU A 682 -11.09 9.38 -20.08
CA GLU A 682 -10.86 9.29 -18.63
C GLU A 682 -10.75 10.68 -18.01
N ASN A 683 -9.91 11.56 -18.59
CA ASN A 683 -9.75 12.93 -18.09
C ASN A 683 -11.03 13.76 -18.29
N ASP A 684 -11.78 13.55 -19.37
CA ASP A 684 -13.07 14.20 -19.60
C ASP A 684 -14.12 13.76 -18.57
N LEU A 685 -14.12 12.48 -18.17
CA LEU A 685 -14.98 11.96 -17.11
C LEU A 685 -14.60 12.54 -15.74
N ILE A 686 -13.30 12.62 -15.42
CA ILE A 686 -12.82 13.28 -14.20
C ILE A 686 -13.25 14.74 -14.19
N LYS A 687 -13.08 15.44 -15.32
CA LYS A 687 -13.53 16.82 -15.49
C LYS A 687 -15.04 16.93 -15.22
N LYS A 688 -15.84 16.11 -15.88
CA LYS A 688 -17.30 16.10 -15.73
C LYS A 688 -17.71 15.90 -14.27
N TYR A 689 -17.12 14.90 -13.59
CA TYR A 689 -17.40 14.62 -12.19
C TYR A 689 -17.13 15.83 -11.29
N PHE A 690 -15.98 16.48 -11.44
CA PHE A 690 -15.65 17.64 -10.61
C PHE A 690 -16.49 18.88 -10.98
N ASP A 691 -16.87 19.07 -12.25
CA ASP A 691 -17.81 20.10 -12.67
C ASP A 691 -19.19 19.91 -11.99
N GLU A 692 -19.71 18.67 -11.95
CA GLU A 692 -20.98 18.31 -11.30
C GLU A 692 -20.94 18.47 -9.77
N ASN A 693 -19.76 18.35 -9.17
CA ASN A 693 -19.52 18.56 -7.74
C ASN A 693 -19.13 20.01 -7.37
N GLY A 694 -19.39 20.97 -8.27
CA GLY A 694 -19.22 22.41 -8.00
C GLY A 694 -17.76 22.87 -7.95
N LYS A 695 -16.83 22.10 -8.53
CA LYS A 695 -15.41 22.47 -8.69
C LYS A 695 -15.14 22.85 -10.15
N ASN A 696 -13.95 23.37 -10.42
CA ASN A 696 -13.49 23.53 -11.80
C ASN A 696 -12.90 22.19 -12.28
N GLY A 697 -13.68 21.41 -13.01
CA GLY A 697 -13.27 20.10 -13.48
C GLY A 697 -12.08 20.13 -14.43
N PHE A 698 -11.96 21.19 -15.24
CA PHE A 698 -10.80 21.35 -16.13
C PHE A 698 -9.52 21.53 -15.32
N ASP A 699 -9.58 22.26 -14.21
CA ASP A 699 -8.41 22.43 -13.34
C ASP A 699 -8.01 21.11 -12.67
N TYR A 700 -8.99 20.35 -12.16
CA TYR A 700 -8.76 19.07 -11.47
C TYR A 700 -8.25 17.96 -12.39
N ALA A 701 -8.76 17.90 -13.63
CA ALA A 701 -8.39 16.86 -14.59
C ALA A 701 -7.12 17.20 -15.38
N TYR A 702 -6.87 18.48 -15.71
CA TYR A 702 -5.81 18.86 -16.62
C TYR A 702 -4.77 19.81 -16.02
N VAL A 703 -5.20 20.93 -15.44
CA VAL A 703 -4.26 22.00 -15.03
C VAL A 703 -3.39 21.58 -13.86
N TYR A 704 -3.98 21.13 -12.74
CA TYR A 704 -3.22 20.77 -11.55
C TYR A 704 -2.29 19.57 -11.80
N PRO A 705 -2.72 18.47 -12.45
CA PRO A 705 -1.81 17.40 -12.85
C PRO A 705 -0.69 17.88 -13.78
N GLY A 706 -0.99 18.78 -14.73
CA GLY A 706 0.02 19.31 -15.64
C GLY A 706 1.07 20.17 -14.94
N MET A 707 0.64 21.09 -14.07
CA MET A 707 1.53 21.94 -13.30
C MET A 707 2.39 21.14 -12.29
N ASN A 708 1.88 20.02 -11.76
CA ASN A 708 2.71 19.13 -10.94
C ASN A 708 3.91 18.58 -11.73
N LYS A 709 3.70 18.16 -12.99
CA LYS A 709 4.81 17.71 -13.86
C LYS A 709 5.81 18.84 -14.12
N VAL A 710 5.32 20.06 -14.33
CA VAL A 710 6.17 21.26 -14.50
C VAL A 710 7.04 21.48 -13.26
N HIS A 711 6.45 21.42 -12.06
CA HIS A 711 7.19 21.59 -10.82
C HIS A 711 8.22 20.48 -10.57
N GLN A 712 7.86 19.22 -10.85
CA GLN A 712 8.78 18.08 -10.74
C GLN A 712 9.98 18.19 -11.68
N ALA A 713 9.77 18.66 -12.91
CA ALA A 713 10.83 18.84 -13.90
C ALA A 713 11.73 20.03 -13.55
N GLY A 714 11.15 21.19 -13.22
CA GLY A 714 11.92 22.41 -12.89
C GLY A 714 12.62 22.33 -11.53
N GLY A 715 12.04 21.61 -10.56
CA GLY A 715 12.64 21.38 -9.24
C GLY A 715 13.91 20.52 -9.23
N ARG A 716 14.38 20.08 -10.40
CA ARG A 716 15.62 19.30 -10.55
C ARG A 716 16.88 20.15 -10.51
N LEU A 717 16.76 21.44 -10.79
CA LEU A 717 17.86 22.33 -11.12
C LEU A 717 18.67 22.78 -9.90
N ILE A 718 18.01 22.99 -8.76
CA ILE A 718 18.67 23.44 -7.52
C ILE A 718 18.41 22.39 -6.43
N ARG A 719 19.48 21.78 -5.89
CA ARG A 719 19.39 20.78 -4.82
C ARG A 719 20.29 21.08 -3.62
N THR A 720 21.35 21.84 -3.84
CA THR A 720 22.23 22.39 -2.82
C THR A 720 22.17 23.92 -2.80
N ASP A 721 22.61 24.51 -1.70
CA ASP A 721 22.76 25.96 -1.52
C ASP A 721 23.82 26.59 -2.45
N THR A 722 24.71 25.77 -3.01
CA THR A 722 25.73 26.21 -3.98
C THR A 722 25.32 26.01 -5.44
N ASP A 723 24.26 25.25 -5.73
CA ASP A 723 23.83 25.01 -7.09
C ASP A 723 23.29 26.30 -7.71
N THR A 724 23.61 26.54 -8.99
CA THR A 724 23.04 27.62 -9.80
C THR A 724 22.47 27.05 -11.09
N GLY A 725 21.44 27.68 -11.64
CA GLY A 725 20.89 27.23 -12.91
C GLY A 725 19.91 28.19 -13.56
N GLU A 726 19.63 27.92 -14.85
CA GLU A 726 18.62 28.64 -15.62
C GLU A 726 17.40 27.75 -15.92
N LEU A 727 16.19 28.24 -15.59
CA LEU A 727 14.93 27.61 -15.94
C LEU A 727 14.26 28.39 -17.08
N PHE A 728 13.87 27.70 -18.15
CA PHE A 728 13.11 28.26 -19.27
C PHE A 728 11.70 27.70 -19.27
N LEU A 729 10.71 28.56 -19.04
CA LEU A 729 9.29 28.25 -19.13
C LEU A 729 8.78 28.72 -20.49
N ILE A 730 8.60 27.77 -21.41
CA ILE A 730 8.31 28.02 -22.83
C ILE A 730 6.84 27.69 -23.10
N ASP A 731 5.95 28.61 -22.73
CA ASP A 731 4.53 28.60 -23.08
C ASP A 731 3.88 29.94 -22.68
N ASP A 732 3.04 30.52 -23.54
CA ASP A 732 2.29 31.75 -23.21
C ASP A 732 1.34 31.60 -22.00
N ARG A 733 0.92 30.37 -21.66
CA ARG A 733 0.01 30.11 -20.55
C ARG A 733 0.67 30.33 -19.19
N PHE A 734 2.00 30.21 -19.06
CA PHE A 734 2.68 30.41 -17.77
C PHE A 734 2.45 31.81 -17.19
N ASP A 735 2.20 32.81 -18.04
CA ASP A 735 1.87 34.18 -17.65
C ASP A 735 0.36 34.44 -17.42
N SER A 736 -0.49 33.44 -17.68
CA SER A 736 -1.95 33.54 -17.59
C SER A 736 -2.53 32.86 -16.33
N TYR A 737 -3.71 33.29 -15.89
CA TYR A 737 -4.47 32.59 -14.84
C TYR A 737 -5.14 31.32 -15.43
N PRO A 738 -5.19 30.19 -14.71
CA PRO A 738 -4.70 29.97 -13.34
C PRO A 738 -3.20 29.60 -13.23
N TYR A 739 -2.52 29.28 -14.33
CA TYR A 739 -1.15 28.74 -14.32
C TYR A 739 -0.13 29.61 -13.57
N LYS A 740 -0.15 30.93 -13.78
CA LYS A 740 0.75 31.88 -13.09
C LYS A 740 0.60 31.82 -11.57
N SER A 741 -0.61 31.55 -11.07
CA SER A 741 -0.87 31.48 -9.62
C SER A 741 -0.28 30.21 -8.99
N LEU A 742 -0.17 29.13 -9.78
CA LEU A 742 0.31 27.81 -9.37
C LEU A 742 1.83 27.71 -9.30
N LEU A 743 2.54 28.55 -10.07
CA LEU A 743 3.99 28.62 -10.03
C LEU A 743 4.50 29.00 -8.64
N PRO A 744 5.67 28.47 -8.21
CA PRO A 744 6.35 28.95 -7.02
C PRO A 744 6.65 30.45 -7.15
N ASN A 745 6.65 31.18 -6.03
CA ASN A 745 6.96 32.63 -6.07
C ASN A 745 8.35 32.93 -6.63
N SER A 746 9.31 32.00 -6.52
CA SER A 746 10.64 32.12 -7.12
C SER A 746 10.64 31.97 -8.65
N TRP A 747 9.55 31.51 -9.25
CA TRP A 747 9.43 31.27 -10.70
C TRP A 747 8.52 32.30 -11.39
N LYS A 748 7.96 33.26 -10.65
CA LYS A 748 7.01 34.25 -11.17
C LYS A 748 7.66 35.50 -11.74
#